data_AF-A0A9E0I562-F1
#
_entry.id   AF-A0A9E0I562-F1
#
_cell.length_a   1.000
_cell.length_b   1.000
_cell.length_c   1.000
_cell.angle_alpha   90.00
_cell.angle_beta   90.00
_cell.angle_gamma   90.00
#
_symmetry.space_group_name_H-M   'P 1'
#
loop_
_entity.id
_entity.type
_entity.pdbx_description
1 polymer ?
#
loop_
_entity_poly.entity_id
_entity_poly.type
_entity_poly.pdbx_seq_one_letter_code
_entity_poly.pdbx_strand_id
1 'polypeptide(L)'
;MSHIKTYAPRWAGRATAWALVVMCCLPPMVQAQKPATTLNSDCGCTSPYRTYKQAPTPSQQQLFKAARRADADAFMRLLPLSGPLGDVAIQDEPILSAIIRPDPELKTTEGSWGWRQPKERDRLFQAHRATWPARLRMLRAALAQGAQPNDLTYQSQQPALHLAIAFGSPEMVETLLRQGANAKQAEARHRLTPLEFLLDHEYFMRTRGLPEMLTRDERARIVTSLMKAGSPEPRQVNWTELITLVSGDRWLKHLLATQKPTPQELMSSDTNVLPTAAAAYLGDEAALRTLLARIPRYEPTRHEPEKNPPFDVKLDAAIAATHGGHTKLVRRLLDKGMNWQQLGPRGGNHMGSYLQPPINDHQTALEAAADQGHLTVAQQLLDWRAPIELSLVKAVQQDDEAMVRLLMQHGANPMENPPDRYHEHTPIQWAIKRSPQLLPALLAQPTAATRKALLDEAPDLLRNALQNAEASTASRRPLVDALLQAGVSGPALPDVIMHWAIIAGDRGVVEALHAAHAPWPLEAVADAMTTGQLDFIEQVSRLSGQPFSGSCPRIYENLIHLVRQPPPFADRLLALGLQTGPCGKAGPLSHRLLQAWGGPNSRPLMGTRHERALALLQRLWQADPIQRELPQSLLTEPINQHRPDLLTLTLSAQPTSQATLGQLARTALDARNPEALRVLRGHGLTGDTPLPGGQTLAWHLGCDKPITWRNPAGFDDLPAPSCPVKAVRTPTSAEIALAESLPGSYYLSGARDISSALKLEANGRYTSSTIYGAVDQFERGNWHVEGDEIVLQSEDARPEPPFRILKASHEPGVQGVDIRASSHGRLMQGFVVMTVGSEHSVIGKLKPRSDSGWTNFGSSSPSMGRLEGLAMAVAHEEGLRWGLMPLGPDEQGRLPNRIEVKVNLTTLTPPSRETRLRLDDGDLVILNDEDGSSRYQRANRN
;
A
#
# COMPACT_ATOMS: atom_id res chain seq x y z
N MET A 1 -17.00 28.48 -1.49
CA MET A 1 -15.87 29.17 -0.81
C MET A 1 -15.61 28.46 0.51
N SER A 2 -14.42 27.86 0.57
CA SER A 2 -13.98 26.82 1.50
C SER A 2 -13.48 27.36 2.84
N HIS A 3 -13.91 26.75 3.95
CA HIS A 3 -13.14 26.76 5.20
C HIS A 3 -13.30 25.43 5.94
N ILE A 4 -12.32 24.53 5.75
CA ILE A 4 -12.05 23.39 6.60
C ILE A 4 -11.03 23.84 7.64
N LYS A 5 -11.42 23.84 8.92
CA LYS A 5 -10.51 23.96 10.08
C LYS A 5 -10.43 22.62 10.78
N THR A 6 -9.20 22.15 10.90
CA THR A 6 -8.71 21.00 11.66
C THR A 6 -9.03 21.13 13.15
N TYR A 7 -9.65 20.10 13.73
CA TYR A 7 -9.85 19.96 15.17
C TYR A 7 -8.83 18.98 15.75
N ALA A 8 -7.98 19.48 16.64
CA ALA A 8 -7.23 18.71 17.63
C ALA A 8 -7.90 18.96 19.00
N PRO A 9 -8.20 17.93 19.82
CA PRO A 9 -8.70 18.17 21.17
C PRO A 9 -7.52 18.40 22.13
N ARG A 10 -7.47 19.63 22.64
CA ARG A 10 -6.81 20.02 23.88
C ARG A 10 -7.56 19.43 25.07
N TRP A 11 -6.86 18.88 26.04
CA TRP A 11 -7.16 19.08 27.46
C TRP A 11 -5.87 19.47 28.19
N ALA A 12 -5.82 20.73 28.60
CA ALA A 12 -4.92 21.30 29.59
C ALA A 12 -5.51 21.01 30.99
N GLY A 13 -4.77 20.98 32.10
CA GLY A 13 -3.35 21.22 32.28
C GLY A 13 -2.99 21.44 33.76
N ARG A 14 -1.75 21.92 33.93
CA ARG A 14 -1.21 22.70 35.06
C ARG A 14 -1.13 21.94 36.40
N ALA A 15 0.03 21.79 37.04
CA ALA A 15 0.86 22.90 37.51
C ALA A 15 2.21 22.38 38.04
N THR A 16 3.28 23.15 37.76
CA THR A 16 4.42 23.53 38.64
C THR A 16 5.26 22.42 39.32
N ALA A 17 6.59 22.51 39.45
CA ALA A 17 7.58 23.53 39.12
C ALA A 17 8.98 22.96 39.43
N TRP A 18 9.95 23.32 38.59
CA TRP A 18 11.31 23.77 38.92
C TRP A 18 12.37 22.84 39.53
N ALA A 19 13.52 22.87 38.82
CA ALA A 19 14.90 22.83 39.29
C ALA A 19 15.52 21.47 39.70
N LEU A 20 16.24 20.88 38.75
CA LEU A 20 17.38 20.01 39.00
C LEU A 20 18.67 20.78 38.66
N VAL A 21 19.75 20.41 39.37
CA VAL A 21 21.16 20.82 39.25
C VAL A 21 21.61 21.88 40.27
N VAL A 22 22.12 21.41 41.42
CA VAL A 22 23.47 21.73 41.88
C VAL A 22 24.08 20.48 42.52
N MET A 23 25.23 20.08 41.99
CA MET A 23 26.11 19.02 42.44
C MET A 23 27.18 19.62 43.38
N CYS A 24 27.78 18.78 44.22
CA CYS A 24 29.05 18.95 44.96
C CYS A 24 29.02 19.65 46.33
N CYS A 25 29.06 18.85 47.40
CA CYS A 25 29.98 18.97 48.53
C CYS A 25 30.03 17.63 49.33
N LEU A 26 31.24 17.12 49.55
CA LEU A 26 31.68 15.90 50.27
C LEU A 26 31.37 15.94 51.80
N PRO A 27 31.54 14.87 52.64
CA PRO A 27 32.52 13.76 52.55
C PRO A 27 32.00 12.32 52.92
N PRO A 28 32.86 11.28 52.86
CA PRO A 28 32.43 9.89 53.06
C PRO A 28 32.62 9.48 54.53
N MET A 29 31.65 8.79 55.15
CA MET A 29 31.96 7.91 56.28
C MET A 29 30.82 7.02 56.77
N VAL A 30 31.23 5.82 57.15
CA VAL A 30 30.68 4.89 58.16
C VAL A 30 29.52 3.98 57.74
N GLN A 31 29.93 2.75 57.46
CA GLN A 31 29.20 1.51 57.60
C GLN A 31 28.64 1.39 59.03
N ALA A 32 27.31 1.37 59.18
CA ALA A 32 26.64 1.05 60.44
C ALA A 32 25.72 -0.16 60.25
N GLN A 33 25.94 -1.16 61.11
CA GLN A 33 25.18 -2.41 61.20
C GLN A 33 23.68 -2.18 61.43
N LYS A 34 22.88 -3.13 60.91
CA LYS A 34 21.46 -3.34 61.23
C LYS A 34 21.21 -3.30 62.75
N PRO A 35 20.08 -2.72 63.18
CA PRO A 35 19.26 -3.33 64.20
C PRO A 35 18.19 -4.19 63.54
N ALA A 36 18.19 -5.48 63.90
CA ALA A 36 17.04 -6.34 63.71
C ALA A 36 15.85 -5.73 64.45
N THR A 37 14.81 -5.35 63.73
CA THR A 37 13.49 -5.09 64.30
C THR A 37 12.53 -6.10 63.70
N THR A 38 12.33 -7.18 64.45
CA THR A 38 11.14 -8.03 64.38
C THR A 38 9.93 -7.19 64.76
N LEU A 39 9.30 -6.55 63.79
CA LEU A 39 7.93 -6.06 63.92
C LEU A 39 6.99 -7.14 63.39
N ASN A 40 6.59 -8.03 64.29
CA ASN A 40 5.33 -8.76 64.16
C ASN A 40 4.21 -7.74 64.33
N SER A 41 3.73 -7.16 63.23
CA SER A 41 2.41 -6.54 63.17
C SER A 41 1.47 -7.51 62.48
N ASP A 42 0.91 -8.41 63.28
CA ASP A 42 -0.15 -9.31 62.86
C ASP A 42 -1.44 -8.48 62.76
N CYS A 43 -1.62 -7.78 61.64
CA CYS A 43 -2.78 -6.91 61.40
C CYS A 43 -4.10 -7.69 61.22
N GLY A 44 -4.15 -8.99 61.51
CA GLY A 44 -5.26 -9.87 61.13
C GLY A 44 -5.50 -9.96 59.61
N CYS A 45 -4.67 -9.29 58.80
CA CYS A 45 -4.74 -9.29 57.35
C CYS A 45 -4.15 -10.60 56.83
N THR A 46 -4.96 -11.66 56.75
CA THR A 46 -4.56 -12.87 56.04
C THR A 46 -4.46 -12.53 54.56
N SER A 47 -3.24 -12.51 54.03
CA SER A 47 -3.01 -12.32 52.59
C SER A 47 -3.78 -13.40 51.80
N PRO A 48 -4.56 -13.03 50.77
CA PRO A 48 -5.22 -14.01 49.91
C PRO A 48 -4.20 -14.74 49.00
N TYR A 49 -2.95 -14.25 48.94
CA TYR A 49 -1.89 -14.84 48.15
C TYR A 49 -1.16 -15.94 48.92
N ARG A 50 -1.03 -17.10 48.29
CA ARG A 50 -0.20 -18.19 48.78
C ARG A 50 1.28 -17.84 48.63
N THR A 51 2.05 -18.09 49.68
CA THR A 51 3.50 -17.86 49.69
C THR A 51 4.24 -19.18 49.44
N TYR A 52 5.04 -19.24 48.38
CA TYR A 52 5.89 -20.39 48.07
C TYR A 52 7.30 -20.13 48.59
N LYS A 53 7.75 -20.92 49.57
CA LYS A 53 9.04 -20.68 50.26
C LYS A 53 10.19 -21.58 49.76
N GLN A 54 9.89 -22.57 48.92
CA GLN A 54 10.89 -23.53 48.43
C GLN A 54 11.45 -23.11 47.07
N ALA A 55 12.78 -23.23 46.90
CA ALA A 55 13.43 -23.00 45.62
C ALA A 55 13.16 -24.18 44.66
N PRO A 56 12.77 -23.93 43.39
CA PRO A 56 12.43 -24.98 42.45
C PRO A 56 13.65 -25.79 41.99
N THR A 57 13.54 -27.12 41.96
CA THR A 57 14.58 -28.03 41.50
C THR A 57 14.80 -27.93 39.98
N PRO A 58 15.96 -28.37 39.44
CA PRO A 58 16.18 -28.37 37.98
C PRO A 58 15.12 -29.17 37.21
N SER A 59 14.65 -30.31 37.74
CA SER A 59 13.57 -31.10 37.15
C SER A 59 12.25 -30.33 37.11
N GLN A 60 11.91 -29.60 38.18
CA GLN A 60 10.73 -28.73 38.21
C GLN A 60 10.85 -27.57 37.21
N GLN A 61 12.04 -26.97 37.06
CA GLN A 61 12.27 -25.93 36.05
C GLN A 61 12.04 -26.45 34.62
N GLN A 62 12.50 -27.66 34.32
CA GLN A 62 12.24 -28.30 33.03
C GLN A 62 10.76 -28.66 32.84
N LEU A 63 10.07 -29.13 33.89
CA LEU A 63 8.63 -29.41 33.86
C LEU A 63 7.82 -28.15 33.52
N PHE A 64 8.11 -27.02 34.16
CA PHE A 64 7.47 -25.73 33.87
C PHE A 64 7.78 -25.23 32.46
N LYS A 65 9.00 -25.48 31.95
CA LYS A 65 9.35 -25.16 30.56
C LYS A 65 8.51 -25.98 29.57
N ALA A 66 8.34 -27.28 29.81
CA ALA A 66 7.48 -28.14 29.00
C ALA A 66 6.01 -27.69 29.05
N ALA A 67 5.52 -27.32 30.25
CA ALA A 67 4.18 -26.77 30.42
C ALA A 67 3.93 -25.52 29.55
N ARG A 68 4.82 -24.53 29.59
CA ARG A 68 4.68 -23.27 28.82
C ARG A 68 4.69 -23.49 27.30
N ARG A 69 5.49 -24.45 26.82
CA ARG A 69 5.60 -24.81 25.40
C ARG A 69 4.52 -25.78 24.91
N ALA A 70 3.60 -26.18 25.80
CA ALA A 70 2.62 -27.23 25.51
C ALA A 70 3.23 -28.57 25.06
N ASP A 71 4.45 -28.88 25.52
CA ASP A 71 5.12 -30.16 25.23
C ASP A 71 4.63 -31.22 26.22
N ALA A 72 3.50 -31.83 25.89
CA ALA A 72 2.88 -32.83 26.75
C ALA A 72 3.73 -34.09 26.91
N ASP A 73 4.60 -34.45 25.96
CA ASP A 73 5.40 -35.68 26.05
C ASP A 73 6.58 -35.48 27.00
N ALA A 74 7.30 -34.35 26.89
CA ALA A 74 8.32 -33.99 27.86
C ALA A 74 7.72 -33.80 29.26
N PHE A 75 6.55 -33.14 29.35
CA PHE A 75 5.87 -32.94 30.61
C PHE A 75 5.55 -34.27 31.31
N MET A 76 4.97 -35.24 30.60
CA MET A 76 4.60 -36.54 31.18
C MET A 76 5.82 -37.36 31.62
N ARG A 77 6.96 -37.24 30.93
CA ARG A 77 8.22 -37.89 31.35
C ARG A 77 8.81 -37.26 32.62
N LEU A 78 8.70 -35.94 32.77
CA LEU A 78 9.28 -35.19 33.89
C LEU A 78 8.41 -35.21 35.14
N LEU A 79 7.09 -35.38 34.99
CA LEU A 79 6.11 -35.29 36.07
C LEU A 79 6.41 -36.23 37.25
N PRO A 80 6.73 -37.53 37.06
CA PRO A 80 7.01 -38.43 38.19
C PRO A 80 8.31 -38.07 38.94
N LEU A 81 9.26 -37.43 38.24
CA LEU A 81 10.57 -37.04 38.77
C LEU A 81 10.53 -35.71 39.53
N SER A 82 9.42 -34.98 39.47
CA SER A 82 9.32 -33.60 39.96
C SER A 82 8.83 -33.49 41.42
N GLY A 83 8.43 -34.61 42.03
CA GLY A 83 7.89 -34.64 43.40
C GLY A 83 6.51 -33.98 43.53
N PRO A 84 6.09 -33.63 44.76
CA PRO A 84 4.79 -32.99 45.01
C PRO A 84 4.69 -31.62 44.34
N LEU A 85 3.65 -31.41 43.53
CA LEU A 85 3.42 -30.13 42.84
C LEU A 85 2.70 -29.09 43.69
N GLY A 86 2.11 -29.52 44.81
CA GLY A 86 1.28 -28.68 45.66
C GLY A 86 2.00 -27.43 46.17
N ASP A 87 3.29 -27.49 46.46
CA ASP A 87 4.05 -26.40 47.11
C ASP A 87 5.12 -25.75 46.21
N VAL A 88 4.99 -25.86 44.89
CA VAL A 88 6.00 -25.40 43.93
C VAL A 88 5.45 -24.31 43.01
N ALA A 89 6.14 -23.17 42.98
CA ALA A 89 5.94 -22.12 42.01
C ALA A 89 7.29 -21.64 41.45
N ILE A 90 7.32 -21.23 40.18
CA ILE A 90 8.51 -20.63 39.57
C ILE A 90 8.20 -19.18 39.25
N GLN A 91 8.97 -18.25 39.83
CA GLN A 91 8.69 -16.81 39.74
C GLN A 91 7.24 -16.49 40.19
N ASP A 92 6.80 -17.11 41.30
CA ASP A 92 5.43 -17.07 41.83
C ASP A 92 4.33 -17.49 40.83
N GLU A 93 4.66 -18.25 39.79
CA GLU A 93 3.68 -18.89 38.91
C GLU A 93 3.44 -20.35 39.34
N PRO A 94 2.19 -20.74 39.69
CA PRO A 94 1.84 -22.15 39.93
C PRO A 94 1.82 -22.98 38.62
N ILE A 95 2.03 -24.29 38.72
CA ILE A 95 2.12 -25.16 37.53
C ILE A 95 0.85 -25.15 36.66
N LEU A 96 -0.35 -25.07 37.28
CA LEU A 96 -1.61 -25.02 36.53
C LEU A 96 -1.70 -23.73 35.70
N SER A 97 -1.17 -22.62 36.21
CA SER A 97 -1.07 -21.36 35.46
C SER A 97 -0.16 -21.53 34.25
N ALA A 98 1.03 -22.13 34.43
CA ALA A 98 1.98 -22.37 33.34
C ALA A 98 1.42 -23.31 32.25
N ILE A 99 0.58 -24.27 32.62
CA ILE A 99 -0.10 -25.19 31.67
C ILE A 99 -1.19 -24.47 30.87
N ILE A 100 -1.91 -23.52 31.46
CA ILE A 100 -3.08 -22.90 30.83
C ILE A 100 -2.69 -21.70 29.97
N ARG A 101 -1.71 -20.90 30.42
CA ARG A 101 -1.29 -19.69 29.70
C ARG A 101 -0.68 -20.00 28.35
N PRO A 102 -0.94 -19.19 27.31
CA PRO A 102 -0.30 -19.33 26.00
C PRO A 102 1.23 -19.28 26.10
N ASP A 103 1.91 -19.77 25.07
CA ASP A 103 3.37 -19.62 24.98
C ASP A 103 3.75 -18.13 25.14
N PRO A 104 4.70 -17.75 26.01
CA PRO A 104 5.12 -16.36 26.17
C PRO A 104 5.63 -15.69 24.89
N GLU A 105 6.05 -16.47 23.89
CA GLU A 105 6.43 -16.00 22.56
C GLU A 105 5.24 -15.81 21.61
N LEU A 106 4.07 -16.36 21.95
CA LEU A 106 2.83 -16.18 21.19
C LEU A 106 2.19 -14.83 21.51
N LYS A 107 2.84 -13.74 21.10
CA LYS A 107 2.34 -12.36 21.26
C LYS A 107 2.86 -11.47 20.12
N THR A 108 2.17 -10.37 19.85
CA THR A 108 2.65 -9.34 18.92
C THR A 108 3.54 -8.31 19.64
N THR A 109 4.56 -7.78 18.97
CA THR A 109 5.44 -6.73 19.52
C THR A 109 4.84 -5.32 19.50
N GLU A 110 3.71 -5.12 18.81
CA GLU A 110 3.07 -3.82 18.65
C GLU A 110 1.70 -3.78 19.34
N GLY A 111 1.57 -2.93 20.37
CA GLY A 111 0.49 -2.93 21.37
C GLY A 111 -0.93 -2.60 20.90
N SER A 112 -1.19 -2.51 19.59
CA SER A 112 -2.53 -2.30 19.01
C SER A 112 -2.71 -2.90 17.60
N TRP A 113 -1.72 -3.68 17.12
CA TRP A 113 -1.67 -4.18 15.75
C TRP A 113 -2.41 -5.52 15.56
N GLY A 114 -2.30 -6.46 16.50
CA GLY A 114 -2.90 -7.79 16.40
C GLY A 114 -4.44 -7.81 16.38
N TRP A 115 -5.09 -6.75 16.88
CA TRP A 115 -6.56 -6.64 16.92
C TRP A 115 -7.16 -6.11 15.62
N ARG A 116 -6.42 -5.32 14.85
CA ARG A 116 -6.91 -4.63 13.63
C ARG A 116 -6.70 -5.43 12.35
N GLN A 117 -5.84 -6.46 12.37
CA GLN A 117 -5.52 -7.29 11.21
C GLN A 117 -6.14 -8.68 11.35
N PRO A 118 -7.22 -9.01 10.61
CA PRO A 118 -7.93 -10.29 10.76
C PRO A 118 -7.03 -11.51 10.61
N LYS A 119 -6.06 -11.49 9.68
CA LYS A 119 -5.17 -12.63 9.42
C LYS A 119 -4.26 -12.98 10.59
N GLU A 120 -3.67 -11.98 11.24
CA GLU A 120 -2.76 -12.23 12.38
C GLU A 120 -3.55 -12.64 13.63
N ARG A 121 -4.71 -12.02 13.85
CA ARG A 121 -5.66 -12.42 14.89
C ARG A 121 -6.02 -13.91 14.76
N ASP A 122 -6.41 -14.32 13.55
CA ASP A 122 -6.81 -15.70 13.28
C ASP A 122 -5.61 -16.66 13.41
N ARG A 123 -4.40 -16.25 12.99
CA ARG A 123 -3.17 -17.03 13.20
C ARG A 123 -2.91 -17.29 14.67
N LEU A 124 -2.93 -16.26 15.52
CA LEU A 124 -2.66 -16.38 16.96
C LEU A 124 -3.70 -17.27 17.65
N PHE A 125 -4.98 -17.06 17.31
CA PHE A 125 -6.09 -17.87 17.80
C PHE A 125 -5.91 -19.36 17.44
N GLN A 126 -5.62 -19.67 16.17
CA GLN A 126 -5.43 -21.04 15.71
C GLN A 126 -4.17 -21.70 16.28
N ALA A 127 -3.07 -20.95 16.37
CA ALA A 127 -1.82 -21.44 16.95
C ALA A 127 -1.99 -21.83 18.42
N HIS A 128 -2.68 -21.01 19.21
CA HIS A 128 -2.98 -21.34 20.61
C HIS A 128 -3.94 -22.55 20.72
N ARG A 129 -5.02 -22.56 19.93
CA ARG A 129 -6.01 -23.64 19.91
C ARG A 129 -5.40 -25.01 19.60
N ALA A 130 -4.42 -25.07 18.71
CA ALA A 130 -3.71 -26.31 18.38
C ALA A 130 -3.02 -26.96 19.60
N THR A 131 -2.72 -26.17 20.65
CA THR A 131 -2.07 -26.66 21.87
C THR A 131 -3.04 -27.23 22.91
N TRP A 132 -4.35 -27.03 22.77
CA TRP A 132 -5.34 -27.42 23.77
C TRP A 132 -5.33 -28.91 24.13
N PRO A 133 -5.22 -29.88 23.19
CA PRO A 133 -5.18 -31.30 23.55
C PRO A 133 -3.99 -31.65 24.45
N ALA A 134 -2.81 -31.11 24.12
CA ALA A 134 -1.59 -31.29 24.91
C ALA A 134 -1.73 -30.66 26.31
N ARG A 135 -2.21 -29.41 26.38
CA ARG A 135 -2.44 -28.70 27.63
C ARG A 135 -3.48 -29.39 28.51
N LEU A 136 -4.57 -29.91 27.95
CA LEU A 136 -5.60 -30.65 28.69
C LEU A 136 -5.04 -31.94 29.28
N ARG A 137 -4.16 -32.64 28.54
CA ARG A 137 -3.47 -33.84 29.02
C ARG A 137 -2.58 -33.50 30.22
N MET A 138 -1.74 -32.46 30.10
CA MET A 138 -0.89 -31.96 31.19
C MET A 138 -1.69 -31.52 32.40
N LEU A 139 -2.78 -30.79 32.19
CA LEU A 139 -3.67 -30.29 33.25
C LEU A 139 -4.23 -31.45 34.09
N ARG A 140 -4.76 -32.49 33.43
CA ARG A 140 -5.31 -33.67 34.11
C ARG A 140 -4.25 -34.39 34.94
N ALA A 141 -3.06 -34.56 34.40
CA ALA A 141 -1.97 -35.24 35.10
C ALA A 141 -1.44 -34.43 36.29
N ALA A 142 -1.30 -33.10 36.14
CA ALA A 142 -0.87 -32.22 37.23
C ALA A 142 -1.89 -32.22 38.39
N LEU A 143 -3.19 -32.14 38.08
CA LEU A 143 -4.26 -32.22 39.07
C LEU A 143 -4.25 -33.58 39.80
N ALA A 144 -4.04 -34.68 39.06
CA ALA A 144 -3.92 -36.01 39.65
C ALA A 144 -2.72 -36.16 40.61
N GLN A 145 -1.67 -35.33 40.43
CA GLN A 145 -0.50 -35.27 41.32
C GLN A 145 -0.63 -34.21 42.43
N GLY A 146 -1.85 -33.68 42.66
CA GLY A 146 -2.14 -32.77 43.77
C GLY A 146 -1.83 -31.29 43.52
N ALA A 147 -1.70 -30.87 42.26
CA ALA A 147 -1.63 -29.45 41.93
C ALA A 147 -2.93 -28.73 42.36
N GLN A 148 -2.82 -27.55 42.97
CA GLN A 148 -3.94 -26.87 43.63
C GLN A 148 -4.66 -25.91 42.67
N PRO A 149 -5.97 -26.11 42.37
CA PRO A 149 -6.69 -25.30 41.37
C PRO A 149 -7.07 -23.89 41.83
N ASN A 150 -7.05 -23.63 43.14
CA ASN A 150 -7.53 -22.39 43.75
C ASN A 150 -6.40 -21.43 44.16
N ASP A 151 -5.16 -21.75 43.80
CA ASP A 151 -4.00 -20.94 44.16
C ASP A 151 -4.08 -19.54 43.55
N LEU A 152 -3.79 -18.56 44.39
CA LEU A 152 -3.66 -17.15 44.03
C LEU A 152 -2.25 -16.69 44.43
N THR A 153 -1.53 -16.06 43.51
CA THR A 153 -0.20 -15.52 43.78
C THR A 153 -0.14 -14.05 43.40
N TYR A 154 0.85 -13.33 43.93
CA TYR A 154 1.02 -11.90 43.63
C TYR A 154 1.28 -11.64 42.13
N GLN A 155 2.01 -12.54 41.47
CA GLN A 155 2.31 -12.46 40.04
C GLN A 155 1.14 -12.93 39.16
N SER A 156 0.48 -14.04 39.54
CA SER A 156 -0.61 -14.58 38.73
C SER A 156 -1.88 -13.77 38.88
N GLN A 157 -2.27 -13.36 40.10
CA GLN A 157 -3.51 -12.67 40.45
C GLN A 157 -4.83 -13.33 40.00
N GLN A 158 -4.78 -14.36 39.17
CA GLN A 158 -5.91 -15.15 38.69
C GLN A 158 -5.74 -16.62 39.11
N PRO A 159 -6.78 -17.25 39.68
CA PRO A 159 -6.85 -18.71 39.85
C PRO A 159 -6.80 -19.43 38.50
N ALA A 160 -6.51 -20.74 38.53
CA ALA A 160 -6.46 -21.57 37.32
C ALA A 160 -7.77 -21.54 36.53
N LEU A 161 -8.92 -21.45 37.23
CA LEU A 161 -10.24 -21.38 36.61
C LEU A 161 -10.43 -20.13 35.72
N HIS A 162 -10.04 -18.95 36.20
CA HIS A 162 -10.09 -17.70 35.42
C HIS A 162 -9.12 -17.73 34.23
N LEU A 163 -7.93 -18.30 34.41
CA LEU A 163 -7.01 -18.49 33.30
C LEU A 163 -7.58 -19.43 32.23
N ALA A 164 -8.27 -20.50 32.65
CA ALA A 164 -8.90 -21.44 31.70
C ALA A 164 -10.09 -20.80 30.96
N ILE A 165 -10.74 -19.82 31.58
CA ILE A 165 -11.79 -18.99 30.96
C ILE A 165 -11.23 -18.05 29.88
N ALA A 166 -10.02 -17.52 30.07
CA ALA A 166 -9.40 -16.61 29.10
C ALA A 166 -8.56 -17.32 28.02
N PHE A 167 -7.96 -18.46 28.36
CA PHE A 167 -6.97 -19.13 27.49
C PHE A 167 -7.24 -20.62 27.28
N GLY A 168 -8.10 -21.24 28.08
CA GLY A 168 -8.32 -22.68 28.03
C GLY A 168 -9.39 -23.09 27.03
N SER A 169 -9.84 -24.33 27.16
CA SER A 169 -11.00 -24.87 26.46
C SER A 169 -12.14 -25.18 27.45
N PRO A 170 -13.39 -25.39 26.97
CA PRO A 170 -14.49 -25.83 27.84
C PRO A 170 -14.14 -27.09 28.65
N GLU A 171 -13.41 -28.04 28.08
CA GLU A 171 -12.99 -29.27 28.76
C GLU A 171 -11.99 -29.02 29.89
N MET A 172 -11.12 -28.00 29.76
CA MET A 172 -10.21 -27.60 30.83
C MET A 172 -10.99 -27.00 32.00
N VAL A 173 -11.95 -26.11 31.71
CA VAL A 173 -12.84 -25.52 32.72
C VAL A 173 -13.62 -26.61 33.45
N GLU A 174 -14.25 -27.52 32.73
CA GLU A 174 -15.00 -28.65 33.31
C GLU A 174 -14.11 -29.61 34.11
N THR A 175 -12.85 -29.80 33.69
CA THR A 175 -11.88 -30.61 34.44
C THR A 175 -11.51 -29.92 35.75
N LEU A 176 -11.22 -28.62 35.73
CA LEU A 176 -10.91 -27.84 36.94
C LEU A 176 -12.07 -27.84 37.93
N LEU A 177 -13.30 -27.59 37.46
CA LEU A 177 -14.50 -27.61 38.31
C LEU A 177 -14.70 -28.98 38.98
N ARG A 178 -14.54 -30.09 38.22
CA ARG A 178 -14.63 -31.44 38.78
C ARG A 178 -13.53 -31.76 39.80
N GLN A 179 -12.36 -31.12 39.68
CA GLN A 179 -11.21 -31.30 40.56
C GLN A 179 -11.16 -30.25 41.70
N GLY A 180 -12.29 -29.63 42.03
CA GLY A 180 -12.41 -28.77 43.21
C GLY A 180 -12.03 -27.30 42.99
N ALA A 181 -11.96 -26.82 41.75
CA ALA A 181 -11.86 -25.39 41.49
C ALA A 181 -13.11 -24.65 42.01
N ASN A 182 -12.91 -23.59 42.79
CA ASN A 182 -13.98 -22.86 43.44
C ASN A 182 -14.65 -21.88 42.46
N ALA A 183 -15.85 -22.24 41.99
CA ALA A 183 -16.65 -21.40 41.10
C ALA A 183 -17.09 -20.06 41.70
N LYS A 184 -16.90 -19.83 43.00
CA LYS A 184 -17.25 -18.59 43.72
C LYS A 184 -16.05 -17.72 44.07
N GLN A 185 -14.82 -18.21 43.85
CA GLN A 185 -13.61 -17.45 44.18
C GLN A 185 -13.44 -16.30 43.19
N ALA A 186 -13.26 -15.08 43.68
CA ALA A 186 -12.93 -13.92 42.85
C ALA A 186 -11.43 -13.85 42.55
N GLU A 187 -11.06 -13.28 41.40
CA GLU A 187 -9.66 -12.96 41.11
C GLU A 187 -9.19 -11.72 41.89
N ALA A 188 -7.87 -11.51 41.99
CA ALA A 188 -7.30 -10.56 42.93
C ALA A 188 -7.41 -9.09 42.49
N ARG A 189 -7.43 -8.83 41.18
CA ARG A 189 -7.18 -7.52 40.57
C ARG A 189 -8.44 -6.65 40.54
N HIS A 190 -9.54 -7.21 40.05
CA HIS A 190 -10.84 -6.55 39.87
C HIS A 190 -11.94 -7.20 40.72
N ARG A 191 -11.62 -8.24 41.50
CA ARG A 191 -12.56 -8.99 42.34
C ARG A 191 -13.68 -9.66 41.53
N LEU A 192 -13.41 -10.05 40.28
CA LEU A 192 -14.39 -10.71 39.42
C LEU A 192 -14.49 -12.20 39.73
N THR A 193 -15.71 -12.71 39.94
CA THR A 193 -15.99 -14.15 39.97
C THR A 193 -15.73 -14.78 38.60
N PRO A 194 -15.64 -16.12 38.47
CA PRO A 194 -15.39 -16.76 37.18
C PRO A 194 -16.42 -16.36 36.11
N LEU A 195 -17.70 -16.30 36.45
CA LEU A 195 -18.74 -15.89 35.51
C LEU A 195 -18.64 -14.41 35.13
N GLU A 196 -18.38 -13.51 36.09
CA GLU A 196 -18.16 -12.09 35.79
C GLU A 196 -16.92 -11.88 34.91
N PHE A 197 -15.82 -12.57 35.23
CA PHE A 197 -14.57 -12.48 34.46
C PHE A 197 -14.75 -12.97 33.02
N LEU A 198 -15.46 -14.08 32.80
CA LEU A 198 -15.79 -14.55 31.45
C LEU A 198 -16.51 -13.47 30.62
N LEU A 199 -17.30 -12.60 31.25
CA LEU A 199 -18.11 -11.59 30.58
C LEU A 199 -17.40 -10.22 30.49
N ASP A 200 -16.30 -10.03 31.23
CA ASP A 200 -15.55 -8.76 31.34
C ASP A 200 -14.02 -8.99 31.39
N HIS A 201 -13.46 -9.61 30.36
CA HIS A 201 -12.02 -9.92 30.26
C HIS A 201 -11.31 -9.27 29.07
N GLU A 202 -11.96 -8.36 28.33
CA GLU A 202 -11.34 -7.67 27.19
C GLU A 202 -10.02 -7.01 27.59
N TYR A 203 -10.06 -6.19 28.64
CA TYR A 203 -8.89 -5.47 29.12
C TYR A 203 -7.76 -6.43 29.51
N PHE A 204 -8.13 -7.58 30.09
CA PHE A 204 -7.21 -8.63 30.47
C PHE A 204 -6.51 -9.26 29.27
N MET A 205 -7.22 -9.47 28.16
CA MET A 205 -6.67 -10.01 26.92
C MET A 205 -5.84 -8.96 26.16
N ARG A 206 -6.37 -7.73 26.05
CA ARG A 206 -5.73 -6.63 25.32
C ARG A 206 -4.37 -6.29 25.89
N THR A 207 -4.24 -6.20 27.23
CA THR A 207 -2.96 -5.92 27.90
C THR A 207 -1.89 -6.98 27.68
N ARG A 208 -2.24 -8.16 27.16
CA ARG A 208 -1.31 -9.24 26.81
C ARG A 208 -1.03 -9.36 25.31
N GLY A 209 -1.61 -8.49 24.47
CA GLY A 209 -1.42 -8.53 23.02
C GLY A 209 -1.98 -9.80 22.37
N LEU A 210 -3.03 -10.37 22.95
CA LEU A 210 -3.66 -11.60 22.51
C LEU A 210 -5.13 -11.34 22.12
N PRO A 211 -5.63 -11.92 21.02
CA PRO A 211 -7.04 -11.80 20.66
C PRO A 211 -7.95 -12.63 21.58
N GLU A 212 -9.26 -12.52 21.38
CA GLU A 212 -10.23 -13.42 22.00
C GLU A 212 -9.90 -14.89 21.68
N MET A 213 -9.85 -15.76 22.70
CA MET A 213 -9.38 -17.15 22.57
C MET A 213 -10.52 -18.17 22.61
N LEU A 214 -11.74 -17.74 22.95
CA LEU A 214 -12.92 -18.57 22.93
C LEU A 214 -13.89 -18.13 21.82
N THR A 215 -14.48 -19.11 21.14
CA THR A 215 -15.67 -18.84 20.32
C THR A 215 -16.89 -18.56 21.21
N ARG A 216 -17.91 -17.92 20.64
CA ARG A 216 -19.18 -17.64 21.32
C ARG A 216 -19.86 -18.93 21.85
N ASP A 217 -19.79 -20.02 21.08
CA ASP A 217 -20.36 -21.33 21.44
C ASP A 217 -19.61 -22.00 22.60
N GLU A 218 -18.28 -21.94 22.57
CA GLU A 218 -17.44 -22.44 23.67
C GLU A 218 -17.70 -21.64 24.95
N ARG A 219 -17.82 -20.31 24.83
CA ARG A 219 -18.20 -19.45 25.95
C ARG A 219 -19.57 -19.85 26.51
N ALA A 220 -20.57 -20.10 25.66
CA ALA A 220 -21.90 -20.54 26.09
C ALA A 220 -21.88 -21.88 26.87
N ARG A 221 -21.01 -22.82 26.46
CA ARG A 221 -20.78 -24.06 27.21
C ARG A 221 -20.17 -23.77 28.58
N ILE A 222 -19.14 -22.93 28.63
CA ILE A 222 -18.48 -22.53 29.88
C ILE A 222 -19.45 -21.82 30.83
N VAL A 223 -20.28 -20.89 30.35
CA VAL A 223 -21.33 -20.24 31.16
C VAL A 223 -22.22 -21.31 31.80
N THR A 224 -22.68 -22.28 31.01
CA THR A 224 -23.53 -23.37 31.51
C THR A 224 -22.84 -24.18 32.62
N SER A 225 -21.55 -24.50 32.44
CA SER A 225 -20.76 -25.24 33.42
C SER A 225 -20.52 -24.46 34.71
N LEU A 226 -20.25 -23.15 34.61
CA LEU A 226 -20.08 -22.26 35.76
C LEU A 226 -21.39 -22.07 36.55
N MET A 227 -22.51 -21.87 35.86
CA MET A 227 -23.83 -21.78 36.49
C MET A 227 -24.17 -23.07 37.24
N LYS A 228 -23.93 -24.25 36.64
CA LYS A 228 -24.11 -25.54 37.32
C LYS A 228 -23.22 -25.72 38.54
N ALA A 229 -22.01 -25.17 38.52
CA ALA A 229 -21.08 -25.19 39.65
C ALA A 229 -21.41 -24.14 40.73
N GLY A 230 -22.48 -23.36 40.56
CA GLY A 230 -22.91 -22.34 41.52
C GLY A 230 -22.03 -21.09 41.52
N SER A 231 -21.47 -20.72 40.37
CA SER A 231 -20.80 -19.42 40.21
C SER A 231 -21.81 -18.28 40.41
N PRO A 232 -21.47 -17.23 41.17
CA PRO A 232 -22.37 -16.11 41.39
C PRO A 232 -22.71 -15.39 40.08
N GLU A 233 -23.92 -14.89 39.99
CA GLU A 233 -24.34 -14.07 38.85
C GLU A 233 -23.69 -12.69 38.87
N PRO A 234 -23.47 -12.09 37.69
CA PRO A 234 -22.99 -10.71 37.60
C PRO A 234 -23.99 -9.75 38.24
N ARG A 235 -23.48 -8.79 39.03
CA ARG A 235 -24.31 -7.78 39.71
C ARG A 235 -24.96 -6.76 38.76
N GLN A 236 -24.30 -6.47 37.65
CA GLN A 236 -24.78 -5.58 36.60
C GLN A 236 -24.59 -6.29 35.27
N VAL A 237 -25.59 -6.20 34.41
CA VAL A 237 -25.60 -6.89 33.12
C VAL A 237 -25.71 -5.87 31.99
N ASN A 238 -24.67 -5.79 31.16
CA ASN A 238 -24.76 -5.15 29.87
C ASN A 238 -25.27 -6.18 28.84
N TRP A 239 -26.58 -6.17 28.59
CA TRP A 239 -27.24 -7.17 27.76
C TRP A 239 -26.69 -7.23 26.35
N THR A 240 -26.34 -6.09 25.74
CA THR A 240 -25.79 -6.04 24.38
C THR A 240 -24.42 -6.71 24.33
N GLU A 241 -23.52 -6.40 25.27
CA GLU A 241 -22.19 -7.03 25.33
C GLU A 241 -22.26 -8.54 25.62
N LEU A 242 -23.20 -8.99 26.45
CA LEU A 242 -23.35 -10.42 26.70
C LEU A 242 -23.78 -11.17 25.44
N ILE A 243 -24.67 -10.59 24.64
CA ILE A 243 -25.12 -11.17 23.37
C ILE A 243 -23.99 -11.28 22.36
N THR A 244 -23.07 -10.29 22.30
CA THR A 244 -21.92 -10.36 21.40
C THR A 244 -20.94 -11.45 21.81
N LEU A 245 -20.78 -11.70 23.11
CA LEU A 245 -19.82 -12.66 23.65
C LEU A 245 -20.31 -14.11 23.70
N VAL A 246 -21.59 -14.34 23.97
CA VAL A 246 -22.13 -15.66 24.30
C VAL A 246 -23.28 -16.01 23.36
N SER A 247 -23.19 -17.15 22.68
CA SER A 247 -24.25 -17.60 21.77
C SER A 247 -25.40 -18.31 22.48
N GLY A 248 -26.56 -18.30 21.83
CA GLY A 248 -27.76 -19.02 22.25
C GLY A 248 -28.48 -18.39 23.43
N ASP A 249 -29.56 -19.06 23.88
CA ASP A 249 -30.51 -18.48 24.84
C ASP A 249 -30.51 -19.14 26.22
N ARG A 250 -29.77 -20.23 26.44
CA ARG A 250 -29.81 -20.97 27.72
C ARG A 250 -29.35 -20.11 28.89
N TRP A 251 -28.20 -19.47 28.75
CA TRP A 251 -27.66 -18.54 29.75
C TRP A 251 -28.55 -17.29 29.89
N LEU A 252 -29.03 -16.78 28.75
CA LEU A 252 -29.86 -15.58 28.69
C LEU A 252 -31.18 -15.79 29.45
N LYS A 253 -31.85 -16.92 29.22
CA LYS A 253 -33.08 -17.29 29.94
C LYS A 253 -32.88 -17.38 31.44
N HIS A 254 -31.73 -17.92 31.88
CA HIS A 254 -31.39 -18.00 33.29
C HIS A 254 -31.24 -16.60 33.89
N LEU A 255 -30.37 -15.76 33.32
CA LEU A 255 -30.15 -14.39 33.81
C LEU A 255 -31.42 -13.52 33.75
N LEU A 256 -32.24 -13.64 32.72
CA LEU A 256 -33.52 -12.92 32.64
C LEU A 256 -34.50 -13.35 33.74
N ALA A 257 -34.47 -14.61 34.16
CA ALA A 257 -35.34 -15.12 35.22
C ALA A 257 -34.92 -14.64 36.62
N THR A 258 -33.62 -14.48 36.84
CA THR A 258 -33.03 -14.10 38.13
C THR A 258 -32.90 -12.59 38.31
N GLN A 259 -32.36 -11.90 37.31
CA GLN A 259 -32.17 -10.43 37.32
C GLN A 259 -33.48 -9.68 37.11
N LYS A 260 -34.45 -10.29 36.39
CA LYS A 260 -35.77 -9.73 36.08
C LYS A 260 -35.72 -8.27 35.57
N PRO A 261 -34.91 -7.98 34.53
CA PRO A 261 -34.80 -6.62 34.02
C PRO A 261 -36.15 -6.15 33.47
N THR A 262 -36.42 -4.86 33.61
CA THR A 262 -37.54 -4.21 32.94
C THR A 262 -37.31 -4.17 31.42
N PRO A 263 -38.37 -4.07 30.60
CA PRO A 263 -38.19 -3.86 29.17
C PRO A 263 -37.36 -2.62 28.85
N GLN A 264 -37.47 -1.57 29.67
CA GLN A 264 -36.68 -0.35 29.50
C GLN A 264 -35.19 -0.60 29.71
N GLU A 265 -34.80 -1.41 30.70
CA GLU A 265 -33.40 -1.80 30.94
C GLU A 265 -32.83 -2.66 29.81
N LEU A 266 -33.65 -3.48 29.16
CA LEU A 266 -33.24 -4.24 27.97
C LEU A 266 -33.10 -3.35 26.72
N MET A 267 -33.78 -2.21 26.69
CA MET A 267 -33.73 -1.25 25.58
C MET A 267 -32.73 -0.10 25.82
N SER A 268 -32.39 0.20 27.07
CA SER A 268 -31.39 1.19 27.45
C SER A 268 -30.02 0.53 27.50
N SER A 269 -29.16 0.83 26.52
CA SER A 269 -27.75 0.46 26.57
C SER A 269 -26.88 1.70 26.58
N ASP A 270 -25.75 1.65 27.29
CA ASP A 270 -24.74 2.72 27.29
C ASP A 270 -24.18 2.98 25.88
N THR A 271 -24.31 2.01 24.98
CA THR A 271 -23.84 2.04 23.60
C THR A 271 -24.92 2.49 22.59
N ASN A 272 -26.15 2.73 23.04
CA ASN A 272 -27.32 3.05 22.21
C ASN A 272 -27.74 1.92 21.22
N VAL A 273 -27.11 0.74 21.28
CA VAL A 273 -27.46 -0.45 20.48
C VAL A 273 -28.36 -1.41 21.26
N LEU A 274 -29.42 -1.89 20.61
CA LEU A 274 -30.33 -2.87 21.20
C LEU A 274 -29.73 -4.29 21.20
N PRO A 275 -29.92 -5.08 22.27
CA PRO A 275 -29.46 -6.47 22.31
C PRO A 275 -30.16 -7.34 21.25
N THR A 276 -31.37 -6.97 20.82
CA THR A 276 -32.07 -7.61 19.69
C THR A 276 -31.35 -7.35 18.37
N ALA A 277 -30.87 -6.14 18.12
CA ALA A 277 -30.09 -5.81 16.93
C ALA A 277 -28.77 -6.59 16.90
N ALA A 278 -28.04 -6.64 18.03
CA ALA A 278 -26.82 -7.42 18.14
C ALA A 278 -27.06 -8.92 17.90
N ALA A 279 -28.11 -9.50 18.50
CA ALA A 279 -28.46 -10.90 18.30
C ALA A 279 -28.82 -11.19 16.83
N ALA A 280 -29.55 -10.28 16.19
CA ALA A 280 -29.97 -10.42 14.80
C ALA A 280 -28.81 -10.27 13.81
N TYR A 281 -27.90 -9.31 14.03
CA TYR A 281 -26.67 -9.16 13.25
C TYR A 281 -25.77 -10.40 13.34
N LEU A 282 -25.71 -11.04 14.51
CA LEU A 282 -24.93 -12.26 14.72
C LEU A 282 -25.65 -13.54 14.27
N GLY A 283 -26.90 -13.44 13.84
CA GLY A 283 -27.71 -14.59 13.42
C GLY A 283 -28.12 -15.50 14.58
N ASP A 284 -28.09 -15.01 15.81
CA ASP A 284 -28.43 -15.76 17.02
C ASP A 284 -29.95 -15.81 17.22
N GLU A 285 -30.60 -16.66 16.43
CA GLU A 285 -32.07 -16.75 16.39
C GLU A 285 -32.68 -17.12 17.77
N ALA A 286 -31.97 -17.94 18.55
CA ALA A 286 -32.45 -18.38 19.86
C ALA A 286 -32.46 -17.22 20.86
N ALA A 287 -31.35 -16.46 20.93
CA ALA A 287 -31.25 -15.29 21.79
C ALA A 287 -32.23 -14.20 21.34
N LEU A 288 -32.31 -13.93 20.04
CA LEU A 288 -33.23 -12.96 19.46
C LEU A 288 -34.69 -13.25 19.83
N ARG A 289 -35.13 -14.50 19.65
CA ARG A 289 -36.50 -14.92 20.02
C ARG A 289 -36.78 -14.72 21.50
N THR A 290 -35.80 -15.01 22.35
CA THR A 290 -35.93 -14.84 23.81
C THR A 290 -36.05 -13.36 24.19
N LEU A 291 -35.27 -12.48 23.56
CA LEU A 291 -35.32 -11.03 23.80
C LEU A 291 -36.63 -10.41 23.29
N LEU A 292 -37.06 -10.75 22.07
CA LEU A 292 -38.30 -10.24 21.49
C LEU A 292 -39.55 -10.65 22.29
N ALA A 293 -39.49 -11.74 23.07
CA ALA A 293 -40.56 -12.13 23.97
C ALA A 293 -40.63 -11.27 25.25
N ARG A 294 -39.62 -10.44 25.54
CA ARG A 294 -39.50 -9.61 26.75
C ARG A 294 -39.54 -8.11 26.47
N ILE A 295 -39.28 -7.70 25.23
CA ILE A 295 -39.23 -6.31 24.80
C ILE A 295 -40.52 -5.98 24.00
N PRO A 296 -41.18 -4.84 24.24
CA PRO A 296 -42.32 -4.43 23.43
C PRO A 296 -41.91 -4.26 21.97
N ARG A 297 -42.79 -4.63 21.04
CA ARG A 297 -42.54 -4.46 19.60
C ARG A 297 -42.31 -2.99 19.24
N TYR A 298 -43.10 -2.11 19.84
CA TYR A 298 -43.12 -0.69 19.53
C TYR A 298 -42.62 0.12 20.72
N GLU A 299 -41.60 0.96 20.50
CA GLU A 299 -41.20 2.01 21.43
C GLU A 299 -41.83 3.34 20.97
N PRO A 300 -42.58 4.05 21.83
CA PRO A 300 -43.13 5.35 21.50
C PRO A 300 -42.03 6.35 21.14
N THR A 301 -42.29 7.20 20.16
CA THR A 301 -41.41 8.30 19.79
C THR A 301 -41.33 9.33 20.92
N ARG A 302 -40.10 9.60 21.40
CA ARG A 302 -39.88 10.57 22.51
C ARG A 302 -40.15 12.02 22.10
N HIS A 303 -40.06 12.32 20.80
CA HIS A 303 -40.22 13.66 20.25
C HIS A 303 -41.37 13.69 19.25
N GLU A 304 -42.32 14.60 19.45
CA GLU A 304 -43.54 14.75 18.66
C GLU A 304 -44.22 13.41 18.34
N PRO A 305 -44.67 12.66 19.38
CA PRO A 305 -45.27 11.33 19.20
C PRO A 305 -46.51 11.32 18.30
N GLU A 306 -47.18 12.46 18.15
CA GLU A 306 -48.33 12.62 17.25
C GLU A 306 -47.93 12.76 15.78
N LYS A 307 -46.67 13.09 15.49
CA LYS A 307 -46.15 13.32 14.13
C LYS A 307 -45.20 12.22 13.64
N ASN A 308 -44.54 11.51 14.56
CA ASN A 308 -43.53 10.50 14.22
C ASN A 308 -44.03 9.08 14.55
N PRO A 309 -43.94 8.11 13.61
CA PRO A 309 -44.35 6.73 13.86
C PRO A 309 -43.50 6.09 14.97
N PRO A 310 -44.06 5.16 15.76
CA PRO A 310 -43.31 4.46 16.80
C PRO A 310 -42.17 3.64 16.20
N PHE A 311 -41.09 3.50 16.95
CA PHE A 311 -39.95 2.70 16.55
C PHE A 311 -40.27 1.20 16.68
N ASP A 312 -40.17 0.44 15.59
CA ASP A 312 -40.39 -1.00 15.55
C ASP A 312 -39.06 -1.74 15.81
N VAL A 313 -38.95 -2.35 17.00
CA VAL A 313 -37.77 -3.12 17.44
C VAL A 313 -37.54 -4.35 16.56
N LYS A 314 -38.60 -4.96 16.01
CA LYS A 314 -38.52 -6.12 15.11
C LYS A 314 -37.94 -5.70 13.76
N LEU A 315 -38.35 -4.54 13.23
CA LEU A 315 -37.77 -3.98 12.00
C LEU A 315 -36.29 -3.62 12.19
N ASP A 316 -35.93 -3.02 13.32
CA ASP A 316 -34.52 -2.70 13.64
C ASP A 316 -33.63 -3.96 13.65
N ALA A 317 -34.13 -5.04 14.28
CA ALA A 317 -33.47 -6.35 14.25
C ALA A 317 -33.39 -6.92 12.81
N ALA A 318 -34.40 -6.71 11.97
CA ALA A 318 -34.36 -7.13 10.57
C ALA A 318 -33.27 -6.39 9.78
N ILE A 319 -33.13 -5.07 9.99
CA ILE A 319 -32.06 -4.27 9.36
C ILE A 319 -30.69 -4.75 9.84
N ALA A 320 -30.53 -5.01 11.15
CA ALA A 320 -29.29 -5.57 11.70
C ALA A 320 -28.95 -6.95 11.08
N ALA A 321 -29.93 -7.84 10.95
CA ALA A 321 -29.75 -9.15 10.30
C ALA A 321 -29.40 -9.03 8.81
N THR A 322 -29.85 -7.97 8.13
CA THR A 322 -29.44 -7.66 6.75
C THR A 322 -27.95 -7.36 6.70
N HIS A 323 -27.43 -6.51 7.58
CA HIS A 323 -25.97 -6.27 7.65
C HIS A 323 -25.17 -7.50 8.07
N GLY A 324 -25.77 -8.40 8.86
CA GLY A 324 -25.15 -9.67 9.25
C GLY A 324 -25.14 -10.76 8.17
N GLY A 325 -25.74 -10.54 6.99
CA GLY A 325 -25.82 -11.58 5.95
C GLY A 325 -26.91 -12.63 6.17
N HIS A 326 -27.82 -12.45 7.14
CA HIS A 326 -28.75 -13.47 7.59
C HIS A 326 -30.10 -13.42 6.86
N THR A 327 -30.09 -13.54 5.53
CA THR A 327 -31.27 -13.35 4.67
C THR A 327 -32.51 -14.17 5.07
N LYS A 328 -32.35 -15.44 5.47
CA LYS A 328 -33.47 -16.27 5.98
C LYS A 328 -34.11 -15.70 7.25
N LEU A 329 -33.29 -15.15 8.14
CA LEU A 329 -33.75 -14.49 9.36
C LEU A 329 -34.47 -13.19 9.03
N VAL A 330 -33.88 -12.36 8.16
CA VAL A 330 -34.49 -11.11 7.68
C VAL A 330 -35.91 -11.36 7.19
N ARG A 331 -36.13 -12.32 6.29
CA ARG A 331 -37.47 -12.61 5.75
C ARG A 331 -38.50 -13.05 6.80
N ARG A 332 -38.07 -13.66 7.91
CA ARG A 332 -38.98 -14.02 9.02
C ARG A 332 -39.26 -12.84 9.96
N LEU A 333 -38.32 -11.89 10.04
CA LEU A 333 -38.49 -10.70 10.85
C LEU A 333 -39.36 -9.66 10.15
N LEU A 334 -39.25 -9.52 8.84
CA LEU A 334 -40.02 -8.56 8.07
C LEU A 334 -41.51 -8.97 7.95
N ASP A 335 -42.41 -8.01 8.20
CA ASP A 335 -43.85 -8.14 7.98
C ASP A 335 -44.33 -7.08 6.97
N LYS A 336 -45.36 -7.39 6.19
CA LYS A 336 -46.01 -6.38 5.32
C LYS A 336 -46.62 -5.27 6.19
N GLY A 337 -46.40 -4.01 5.81
CA GLY A 337 -46.94 -2.83 6.51
C GLY A 337 -46.06 -2.27 7.62
N MET A 338 -44.83 -2.74 7.76
CA MET A 338 -43.82 -2.08 8.59
C MET A 338 -43.49 -0.67 8.08
N ASN A 339 -42.94 0.18 8.96
CA ASN A 339 -42.49 1.51 8.60
C ASN A 339 -41.17 1.45 7.82
N TRP A 340 -41.22 1.38 6.49
CA TRP A 340 -40.04 1.28 5.63
C TRP A 340 -39.10 2.49 5.66
N GLN A 341 -39.52 3.60 6.27
CA GLN A 341 -38.67 4.79 6.47
C GLN A 341 -37.88 4.75 7.78
N GLN A 342 -38.10 3.76 8.65
CA GLN A 342 -37.31 3.61 9.87
C GLN A 342 -35.85 3.35 9.52
N LEU A 343 -34.98 4.13 10.15
CA LEU A 343 -33.53 4.00 10.04
C LEU A 343 -33.01 3.08 11.14
N GLY A 344 -32.16 2.14 10.75
CA GLY A 344 -31.52 1.20 11.66
C GLY A 344 -30.18 0.67 11.11
N PRO A 345 -29.52 -0.24 11.84
CA PRO A 345 -29.85 -0.58 13.22
C PRO A 345 -29.54 0.61 14.16
N ARG A 346 -30.30 0.74 15.24
CA ARG A 346 -30.03 1.74 16.28
C ARG A 346 -28.61 1.52 16.84
N GLY A 347 -27.83 2.60 16.91
CA GLY A 347 -26.42 2.60 17.31
C GLY A 347 -25.39 2.22 16.23
N GLY A 348 -25.82 1.93 14.99
CA GLY A 348 -24.97 1.99 13.80
C GLY A 348 -23.78 1.03 13.81
N ASN A 349 -22.56 1.57 13.66
CA ASN A 349 -21.28 0.84 13.64
C ASN A 349 -20.75 0.37 15.00
N HIS A 350 -21.43 0.65 16.12
CA HIS A 350 -20.91 0.34 17.46
C HIS A 350 -21.80 -0.64 18.22
N MET A 351 -21.83 -1.91 17.81
CA MET A 351 -22.59 -2.99 18.47
C MET A 351 -21.90 -3.56 19.72
N GLY A 352 -21.28 -2.70 20.52
CA GLY A 352 -20.50 -3.07 21.71
C GLY A 352 -18.98 -3.08 21.48
N SER A 353 -18.24 -3.43 22.53
CA SER A 353 -16.77 -3.45 22.57
C SER A 353 -16.19 -4.58 21.74
N TYR A 354 -16.92 -5.69 21.62
CA TYR A 354 -16.47 -6.91 20.92
C TYR A 354 -17.00 -7.03 19.48
N LEU A 355 -17.90 -6.14 19.06
CA LEU A 355 -18.52 -6.18 17.74
C LEU A 355 -18.63 -4.77 17.16
N GLN A 356 -17.72 -4.45 16.24
CA GLN A 356 -17.68 -3.18 15.50
C GLN A 356 -17.96 -3.45 14.03
N PRO A 357 -19.24 -3.55 13.62
CA PRO A 357 -19.58 -3.80 12.24
C PRO A 357 -19.27 -2.54 11.37
N PRO A 358 -18.89 -2.72 10.10
CA PRO A 358 -18.57 -1.61 9.20
C PRO A 358 -19.84 -0.90 8.67
N ILE A 359 -20.76 -0.52 9.56
CA ILE A 359 -22.04 0.12 9.22
C ILE A 359 -21.85 1.62 9.30
N ASN A 360 -21.50 2.23 8.17
CA ASN A 360 -21.10 3.65 8.15
C ASN A 360 -22.26 4.62 8.41
N ASP A 361 -23.51 4.22 8.13
CA ASP A 361 -24.70 5.06 8.27
C ASP A 361 -25.92 4.26 8.74
N HIS A 362 -26.88 4.93 9.38
CA HIS A 362 -28.21 4.35 9.60
C HIS A 362 -28.98 4.31 8.27
N GLN A 363 -29.44 3.13 7.90
CA GLN A 363 -30.07 2.85 6.61
C GLN A 363 -31.51 2.38 6.81
N THR A 364 -32.35 2.60 5.79
CA THR A 364 -33.64 1.89 5.69
C THR A 364 -33.42 0.41 5.37
N ALA A 365 -34.46 -0.42 5.52
CA ALA A 365 -34.36 -1.85 5.21
C ALA A 365 -33.98 -2.13 3.75
N LEU A 366 -34.47 -1.33 2.80
CA LEU A 366 -34.14 -1.49 1.38
C LEU A 366 -32.73 -0.99 1.07
N GLU A 367 -32.30 0.11 1.67
CA GLU A 367 -30.92 0.61 1.55
C GLU A 367 -29.92 -0.43 2.05
N ALA A 368 -30.17 -1.03 3.21
CA ALA A 368 -29.33 -2.11 3.74
C ALA A 368 -29.33 -3.34 2.82
N ALA A 369 -30.47 -3.70 2.23
CA ALA A 369 -30.52 -4.81 1.29
C ALA A 369 -29.72 -4.51 0.00
N ALA A 370 -29.78 -3.27 -0.51
CA ALA A 370 -29.02 -2.83 -1.68
C ALA A 370 -27.52 -2.73 -1.40
N ASP A 371 -27.13 -2.18 -0.25
CA ASP A 371 -25.73 -2.02 0.17
C ASP A 371 -25.04 -3.36 0.42
N GLN A 372 -25.79 -4.38 0.86
CA GLN A 372 -25.28 -5.73 1.10
C GLN A 372 -25.50 -6.70 -0.09
N GLY A 373 -26.07 -6.24 -1.21
CA GLY A 373 -26.31 -7.09 -2.41
C GLY A 373 -27.37 -8.19 -2.21
N HIS A 374 -28.31 -8.01 -1.27
CA HIS A 374 -29.32 -9.01 -0.92
C HIS A 374 -30.56 -8.95 -1.82
N LEU A 375 -30.42 -9.35 -3.09
CA LEU A 375 -31.47 -9.29 -4.13
C LEU A 375 -32.84 -9.82 -3.70
N THR A 376 -32.88 -10.99 -3.05
CA THR A 376 -34.16 -11.61 -2.65
C THR A 376 -34.88 -10.86 -1.54
N VAL A 377 -34.13 -10.21 -0.64
CA VAL A 377 -34.69 -9.36 0.41
C VAL A 377 -35.17 -8.04 -0.22
N ALA A 378 -34.36 -7.45 -1.11
CA ALA A 378 -34.73 -6.22 -1.82
C ALA A 378 -36.01 -6.41 -2.65
N GLN A 379 -36.13 -7.51 -3.41
CA GLN A 379 -37.34 -7.84 -4.17
C GLN A 379 -38.57 -7.88 -3.26
N GLN A 380 -38.48 -8.60 -2.12
CA GLN A 380 -39.59 -8.70 -1.18
C GLN A 380 -40.00 -7.34 -0.59
N LEU A 381 -39.03 -6.49 -0.27
CA LEU A 381 -39.29 -5.14 0.24
C LEU A 381 -39.95 -4.24 -0.83
N LEU A 382 -39.50 -4.34 -2.08
CA LEU A 382 -40.09 -3.64 -3.22
C LEU A 382 -41.53 -4.10 -3.49
N ASP A 383 -41.79 -5.40 -3.45
CA ASP A 383 -43.15 -5.98 -3.56
C ASP A 383 -44.08 -5.46 -2.45
N TRP A 384 -43.51 -5.07 -1.30
CA TRP A 384 -44.20 -4.45 -0.17
C TRP A 384 -44.16 -2.92 -0.18
N ARG A 385 -43.76 -2.31 -1.31
CA ARG A 385 -43.71 -0.86 -1.57
C ARG A 385 -42.77 -0.09 -0.63
N ALA A 386 -41.61 -0.66 -0.32
CA ALA A 386 -40.53 0.10 0.34
C ALA A 386 -40.01 1.22 -0.58
N PRO A 387 -39.70 2.43 -0.05
CA PRO A 387 -39.14 3.55 -0.83
C PRO A 387 -37.81 3.19 -1.50
N ILE A 388 -37.61 3.62 -2.75
CA ILE A 388 -36.59 3.06 -3.68
C ILE A 388 -35.36 3.96 -3.80
N GLU A 389 -35.53 5.28 -3.63
CA GLU A 389 -34.70 6.32 -4.22
C GLU A 389 -33.24 6.26 -3.74
N LEU A 390 -33.01 6.12 -2.44
CA LEU A 390 -31.66 6.02 -1.85
C LEU A 390 -30.98 4.68 -2.12
N SER A 391 -31.75 3.62 -2.40
CA SER A 391 -31.23 2.27 -2.60
C SER A 391 -30.52 2.14 -3.95
N LEU A 392 -30.92 2.94 -4.95
CA LEU A 392 -30.27 2.95 -6.26
C LEU A 392 -28.84 3.50 -6.18
N VAL A 393 -28.61 4.55 -5.36
CA VAL A 393 -27.25 5.09 -5.13
C VAL A 393 -26.35 4.01 -4.52
N LYS A 394 -26.85 3.26 -3.53
CA LYS A 394 -26.11 2.14 -2.90
C LYS A 394 -25.75 1.06 -3.92
N ALA A 395 -26.72 0.62 -4.72
CA ALA A 395 -26.49 -0.40 -5.74
C ALA A 395 -25.40 0.02 -6.76
N VAL A 396 -25.40 1.30 -7.18
CA VAL A 396 -24.36 1.85 -8.06
C VAL A 396 -22.99 1.93 -7.36
N GLN A 397 -22.94 2.34 -6.09
CA GLN A 397 -21.69 2.40 -5.31
C GLN A 397 -21.04 1.03 -5.10
N GLN A 398 -21.86 -0.03 -5.01
CA GLN A 398 -21.41 -1.42 -4.85
C GLN A 398 -21.14 -2.13 -6.20
N ASP A 399 -21.35 -1.45 -7.33
CA ASP A 399 -21.23 -2.02 -8.67
C ASP A 399 -22.16 -3.23 -8.93
N ASP A 400 -23.32 -3.27 -8.29
CA ASP A 400 -24.27 -4.41 -8.36
C ASP A 400 -25.29 -4.23 -9.49
N GLU A 401 -24.96 -4.73 -10.68
CA GLU A 401 -25.83 -4.65 -11.86
C GLU A 401 -27.20 -5.33 -11.63
N ALA A 402 -27.25 -6.46 -10.93
CA ALA A 402 -28.49 -7.18 -10.70
C ALA A 402 -29.43 -6.37 -9.80
N MET A 403 -28.89 -5.73 -8.76
CA MET A 403 -29.67 -4.87 -7.87
C MET A 403 -30.13 -3.60 -8.59
N VAL A 404 -29.28 -2.99 -9.41
CA VAL A 404 -29.66 -1.86 -10.27
C VAL A 404 -30.83 -2.25 -11.17
N ARG A 405 -30.76 -3.38 -11.88
CA ARG A 405 -31.85 -3.84 -12.76
C ARG A 405 -33.14 -4.06 -11.99
N LEU A 406 -33.07 -4.66 -10.81
CA LEU A 406 -34.23 -4.88 -9.94
C LEU A 406 -34.88 -3.55 -9.54
N LEU A 407 -34.09 -2.59 -9.05
CA LEU A 407 -34.60 -1.28 -8.63
C LEU A 407 -35.21 -0.51 -9.81
N MET A 408 -34.57 -0.55 -10.98
CA MET A 408 -35.09 0.07 -12.21
C MET A 408 -36.42 -0.56 -12.67
N GLN A 409 -36.59 -1.88 -12.55
CA GLN A 409 -37.86 -2.56 -12.85
C GLN A 409 -39.02 -2.12 -11.95
N HIS A 410 -38.71 -1.70 -10.72
CA HIS A 410 -39.69 -1.15 -9.77
C HIS A 410 -39.85 0.38 -9.85
N GLY A 411 -39.26 1.02 -10.87
CA GLY A 411 -39.49 2.44 -11.16
C GLY A 411 -38.50 3.41 -10.52
N ALA A 412 -37.32 2.95 -10.11
CA ALA A 412 -36.25 3.85 -9.64
C ALA A 412 -35.90 4.91 -10.71
N ASN A 413 -35.68 6.16 -10.29
CA ASN A 413 -35.27 7.24 -11.19
C ASN A 413 -33.75 7.50 -11.09
N PRO A 414 -32.95 7.23 -12.13
CA PRO A 414 -31.50 7.42 -12.09
C PRO A 414 -31.06 8.89 -12.13
N MET A 415 -32.00 9.80 -12.41
CA MET A 415 -31.79 11.25 -12.50
C MET A 415 -32.19 12.01 -11.23
N GLU A 416 -32.79 11.33 -10.26
CA GLU A 416 -33.26 11.98 -9.03
C GLU A 416 -32.07 12.26 -8.11
N ASN A 417 -31.98 13.50 -7.63
CA ASN A 417 -31.00 13.85 -6.62
C ASN A 417 -31.41 13.18 -5.30
N PRO A 418 -30.54 12.38 -4.69
CA PRO A 418 -30.83 11.83 -3.38
C PRO A 418 -30.99 12.97 -2.36
N PRO A 419 -31.84 12.82 -1.34
CA PRO A 419 -31.97 13.80 -0.26
C PRO A 419 -30.62 14.07 0.44
N ASP A 420 -30.55 15.18 1.19
CA ASP A 420 -29.38 15.87 1.77
C ASP A 420 -28.20 15.03 2.31
N ARG A 421 -28.35 13.72 2.57
CA ARG A 421 -27.23 12.87 3.00
C ARG A 421 -26.15 12.62 1.93
N TYR A 422 -26.46 12.82 0.65
CA TYR A 422 -25.56 12.44 -0.46
C TYR A 422 -25.31 13.58 -1.47
N HIS A 423 -25.39 14.83 -1.04
CA HIS A 423 -25.39 16.14 -1.75
C HIS A 423 -24.56 16.35 -3.05
N GLU A 424 -23.81 15.39 -3.57
CA GLU A 424 -22.85 15.63 -4.63
C GLU A 424 -23.22 15.05 -6.00
N HIS A 425 -23.93 13.91 -6.10
CA HIS A 425 -24.16 13.26 -7.41
C HIS A 425 -25.44 12.39 -7.46
N THR A 426 -26.18 12.46 -8.58
CA THR A 426 -27.25 11.50 -8.95
C THR A 426 -26.69 10.08 -9.19
N PRO A 427 -27.52 9.02 -9.16
CA PRO A 427 -27.09 7.66 -9.51
C PRO A 427 -26.38 7.58 -10.87
N ILE A 428 -26.88 8.28 -11.89
CA ILE A 428 -26.24 8.28 -13.21
C ILE A 428 -24.88 8.97 -13.20
N GLN A 429 -24.71 10.06 -12.45
CA GLN A 429 -23.42 10.76 -12.33
C GLN A 429 -22.39 9.90 -11.58
N TRP A 430 -22.81 9.17 -10.56
CA TRP A 430 -21.96 8.16 -9.90
C TRP A 430 -21.52 7.06 -10.87
N ALA A 431 -22.46 6.52 -11.67
CA ALA A 431 -22.16 5.50 -12.67
C ALA A 431 -21.17 6.03 -13.72
N ILE A 432 -21.38 7.24 -14.25
CA ILE A 432 -20.47 7.88 -15.22
C ILE A 432 -19.03 7.95 -14.66
N LYS A 433 -18.91 8.37 -13.39
CA LYS A 433 -17.60 8.61 -12.76
C LYS A 433 -16.89 7.32 -12.37
N ARG A 434 -17.61 6.32 -11.86
CA ARG A 434 -17.01 5.16 -11.16
C ARG A 434 -17.36 3.80 -11.76
N SER A 435 -18.55 3.65 -12.35
CA SER A 435 -19.11 2.37 -12.80
C SER A 435 -19.87 2.49 -14.15
N PRO A 436 -19.20 2.91 -15.23
CA PRO A 436 -19.82 3.15 -16.54
C PRO A 436 -20.45 1.90 -17.16
N GLN A 437 -20.01 0.70 -16.76
CA GLN A 437 -20.61 -0.58 -17.15
C GLN A 437 -22.07 -0.74 -16.70
N LEU A 438 -22.53 0.03 -15.71
CA LEU A 438 -23.92 0.00 -15.23
C LEU A 438 -24.87 0.87 -16.06
N LEU A 439 -24.35 1.72 -16.96
CA LEU A 439 -25.16 2.60 -17.80
C LEU A 439 -26.24 1.85 -18.59
N PRO A 440 -25.97 0.68 -19.22
CA PRO A 440 -27.02 -0.11 -19.86
C PRO A 440 -28.16 -0.53 -18.91
N ALA A 441 -27.84 -0.86 -17.65
CA ALA A 441 -28.85 -1.26 -16.67
C ALA A 441 -29.70 -0.07 -16.21
N LEU A 442 -29.07 1.09 -15.97
CA LEU A 442 -29.74 2.34 -15.59
C LEU A 442 -30.62 2.92 -16.71
N LEU A 443 -30.28 2.65 -17.97
CA LEU A 443 -30.89 3.27 -19.15
C LEU A 443 -31.75 2.31 -19.98
N ALA A 444 -31.97 1.07 -19.54
CA ALA A 444 -32.67 0.06 -20.34
C ALA A 444 -34.13 0.43 -20.68
N GLN A 445 -34.84 1.13 -19.79
CA GLN A 445 -36.26 1.48 -19.96
C GLN A 445 -36.58 2.86 -19.33
N PRO A 446 -36.11 3.97 -19.92
CA PRO A 446 -36.29 5.28 -19.33
C PRO A 446 -37.77 5.68 -19.34
N THR A 447 -38.29 6.11 -18.19
CA THR A 447 -39.63 6.70 -18.09
C THR A 447 -39.70 8.03 -18.85
N ALA A 448 -40.89 8.56 -19.12
CA ALA A 448 -41.04 9.88 -19.73
C ALA A 448 -40.38 10.99 -18.90
N ALA A 449 -40.45 10.89 -17.56
CA ALA A 449 -39.78 11.81 -16.65
C ALA A 449 -38.25 11.69 -16.73
N THR A 450 -37.71 10.46 -16.79
CA THR A 450 -36.28 10.21 -16.96
C THR A 450 -35.78 10.75 -18.29
N ARG A 451 -36.52 10.56 -19.40
CA ARG A 451 -36.17 11.13 -20.71
C ARG A 451 -36.11 12.66 -20.67
N LYS A 452 -37.08 13.31 -20.03
CA LYS A 452 -37.09 14.76 -19.87
C LYS A 452 -35.87 15.24 -19.07
N ALA A 453 -35.60 14.63 -17.92
CA ALA A 453 -34.46 14.99 -17.07
C ALA A 453 -33.11 14.76 -17.78
N LEU A 454 -32.98 13.69 -18.57
CA LEU A 454 -31.82 13.45 -19.42
C LEU A 454 -31.60 14.57 -20.44
N LEU A 455 -32.68 15.06 -21.07
CA LEU A 455 -32.62 16.16 -22.02
C LEU A 455 -32.21 17.48 -21.36
N ASP A 456 -32.77 17.78 -20.19
CA ASP A 456 -32.50 19.02 -19.44
C ASP A 456 -31.03 19.10 -18.98
N GLU A 457 -30.41 17.96 -18.62
CA GLU A 457 -29.03 17.85 -18.11
C GLU A 457 -27.99 17.42 -19.17
N ALA A 458 -28.41 17.25 -20.43
CA ALA A 458 -27.59 16.62 -21.48
C ALA A 458 -26.18 17.22 -21.67
N PRO A 459 -25.99 18.56 -21.71
CA PRO A 459 -24.67 19.15 -21.95
C PRO A 459 -23.65 18.81 -20.86
N ASP A 460 -24.06 18.85 -19.59
CA ASP A 460 -23.17 18.61 -18.46
C ASP A 460 -22.91 17.11 -18.26
N LEU A 461 -23.89 16.24 -18.53
CA LEU A 461 -23.70 14.79 -18.54
C LEU A 461 -22.68 14.36 -19.61
N LEU A 462 -22.80 14.89 -20.84
CA LEU A 462 -21.86 14.59 -21.93
C LEU A 462 -20.46 15.09 -21.62
N ARG A 463 -20.34 16.31 -21.08
CA ARG A 463 -19.04 16.85 -20.61
C ARG A 463 -18.42 15.95 -19.56
N ASN A 464 -19.14 15.65 -18.49
CA ASN A 464 -18.62 14.84 -17.39
C ASN A 464 -18.23 13.42 -17.83
N ALA A 465 -19.02 12.81 -18.74
CA ALA A 465 -18.78 11.46 -19.20
C ALA A 465 -17.56 11.31 -20.12
N LEU A 466 -17.23 12.35 -20.88
CA LEU A 466 -16.20 12.27 -21.93
C LEU A 466 -14.91 13.03 -21.55
N GLN A 467 -15.00 14.17 -20.85
CA GLN A 467 -13.84 15.00 -20.53
C GLN A 467 -12.88 14.33 -19.54
N ASN A 468 -13.42 13.59 -18.57
CA ASN A 468 -12.65 12.94 -17.50
C ASN A 468 -12.81 11.42 -17.55
N ALA A 469 -12.94 10.84 -18.75
CA ALA A 469 -12.94 9.39 -18.90
C ALA A 469 -11.58 8.85 -18.43
N GLU A 470 -11.50 8.41 -17.17
CA GLU A 470 -10.36 7.63 -16.68
C GLU A 470 -10.14 6.40 -17.58
N ALA A 471 -9.02 5.70 -17.43
CA ALA A 471 -8.65 4.51 -18.22
C ALA A 471 -9.58 3.27 -18.03
N SER A 472 -10.88 3.48 -17.88
CA SER A 472 -11.95 2.50 -17.96
C SER A 472 -12.16 2.10 -19.42
N THR A 473 -12.16 0.80 -19.69
CA THR A 473 -12.40 0.22 -21.02
C THR A 473 -13.88 0.17 -21.41
N ALA A 474 -14.80 0.50 -20.50
CA ALA A 474 -16.24 0.42 -20.76
C ALA A 474 -16.72 1.61 -21.60
N SER A 475 -17.53 1.36 -22.62
CA SER A 475 -18.03 2.41 -23.50
C SER A 475 -19.12 3.25 -22.82
N ARG A 476 -19.11 4.56 -23.04
CA ARG A 476 -20.14 5.53 -22.65
C ARG A 476 -21.27 5.62 -23.68
N ARG A 477 -21.19 4.86 -24.77
CA ARG A 477 -22.22 4.78 -25.82
C ARG A 477 -23.65 4.62 -25.28
N PRO A 478 -23.94 3.79 -24.26
CA PRO A 478 -25.31 3.67 -23.74
C PRO A 478 -25.92 4.99 -23.26
N LEU A 479 -25.10 5.88 -22.65
CA LEU A 479 -25.53 7.21 -22.25
C LEU A 479 -25.83 8.09 -23.46
N VAL A 480 -24.95 8.07 -24.47
CA VAL A 480 -25.11 8.85 -25.71
C VAL A 480 -26.34 8.40 -26.48
N ASP A 481 -26.53 7.09 -26.64
CA ASP A 481 -27.71 6.51 -27.29
C ASP A 481 -29.00 6.92 -26.57
N ALA A 482 -29.00 6.89 -25.22
CA ALA A 482 -30.16 7.31 -24.43
C ALA A 482 -30.46 8.81 -24.57
N LEU A 483 -29.43 9.66 -24.62
CA LEU A 483 -29.59 11.11 -24.82
C LEU A 483 -30.12 11.45 -26.22
N LEU A 484 -29.60 10.78 -27.24
CA LEU A 484 -30.11 10.92 -28.62
C LEU A 484 -31.57 10.46 -28.72
N GLN A 485 -31.92 9.32 -28.10
CA GLN A 485 -33.31 8.85 -28.01
C GLN A 485 -34.22 9.78 -27.20
N ALA A 486 -33.68 10.52 -26.23
CA ALA A 486 -34.41 11.53 -25.47
C ALA A 486 -34.67 12.82 -26.25
N GLY A 487 -34.06 13.00 -27.43
CA GLY A 487 -34.30 14.12 -28.33
C GLY A 487 -33.15 15.12 -28.44
N VAL A 488 -31.96 14.80 -27.91
CA VAL A 488 -30.76 15.61 -28.12
C VAL A 488 -30.41 15.64 -29.61
N SER A 489 -30.40 16.82 -30.21
CA SER A 489 -30.07 17.00 -31.63
C SER A 489 -28.56 16.96 -31.85
N GLY A 490 -28.08 15.95 -32.59
CA GLY A 490 -26.66 15.81 -32.92
C GLY A 490 -26.04 17.06 -33.57
N PRO A 491 -26.65 17.68 -34.59
CA PRO A 491 -26.14 18.91 -35.20
C PRO A 491 -26.07 20.11 -34.26
N ALA A 492 -26.83 20.10 -33.15
CA ALA A 492 -26.83 21.17 -32.15
C ALA A 492 -25.78 20.97 -31.05
N LEU A 493 -25.10 19.83 -31.01
CA LEU A 493 -24.01 19.57 -30.07
C LEU A 493 -22.77 20.38 -30.46
N PRO A 494 -22.00 20.92 -29.48
CA PRO A 494 -20.72 21.54 -29.78
C PRO A 494 -19.70 20.47 -30.22
N ASP A 495 -18.82 20.84 -31.14
CA ASP A 495 -17.74 19.98 -31.68
C ASP A 495 -16.80 19.43 -30.58
N VAL A 496 -16.67 20.15 -29.47
CA VAL A 496 -15.92 19.73 -28.28
C VAL A 496 -16.40 18.37 -27.70
N ILE A 497 -17.68 18.01 -27.88
CA ILE A 497 -18.21 16.70 -27.45
C ILE A 497 -17.58 15.57 -28.27
N MET A 498 -17.49 15.76 -29.60
CA MET A 498 -16.84 14.80 -30.49
C MET A 498 -15.33 14.74 -30.21
N HIS A 499 -14.70 15.89 -29.97
CA HIS A 499 -13.29 15.96 -29.53
C HIS A 499 -13.01 15.10 -28.29
N TRP A 500 -13.80 15.23 -27.22
CA TRP A 500 -13.61 14.41 -26.02
C TRP A 500 -13.86 12.92 -26.28
N ALA A 501 -14.85 12.56 -27.09
CA ALA A 501 -15.08 11.17 -27.48
C ALA A 501 -13.89 10.56 -28.23
N ILE A 502 -13.26 11.34 -29.11
CA ILE A 502 -12.07 10.93 -29.86
C ILE A 502 -10.87 10.72 -28.93
N ILE A 503 -10.58 11.69 -28.05
CA ILE A 503 -9.45 11.59 -27.12
C ILE A 503 -9.64 10.47 -26.10
N ALA A 504 -10.88 10.20 -25.67
CA ALA A 504 -11.21 9.07 -24.83
C ALA A 504 -11.03 7.70 -25.54
N GLY A 505 -10.92 7.68 -26.87
CA GLY A 505 -10.76 6.45 -27.66
C GLY A 505 -12.01 5.57 -27.69
N ASP A 506 -13.20 6.11 -27.39
CA ASP A 506 -14.45 5.35 -27.34
C ASP A 506 -15.09 5.25 -28.72
N ARG A 507 -14.68 4.22 -29.47
CA ARG A 507 -15.19 3.92 -30.82
C ARG A 507 -16.71 3.94 -30.90
N GLY A 508 -17.39 3.37 -29.90
CA GLY A 508 -18.84 3.27 -29.87
C GLY A 508 -19.52 4.64 -29.80
N VAL A 509 -18.96 5.56 -29.01
CA VAL A 509 -19.47 6.93 -28.90
C VAL A 509 -19.24 7.71 -30.19
N VAL A 510 -18.04 7.62 -30.78
CA VAL A 510 -17.72 8.33 -32.04
C VAL A 510 -18.67 7.89 -33.17
N GLU A 511 -18.94 6.58 -33.28
CA GLU A 511 -19.90 6.06 -34.26
C GLU A 511 -21.32 6.59 -34.02
N ALA A 512 -21.78 6.60 -32.77
CA ALA A 512 -23.12 7.08 -32.41
C ALA A 512 -23.29 8.59 -32.71
N LEU A 513 -22.31 9.41 -32.33
CA LEU A 513 -22.31 10.84 -32.59
C LEU A 513 -22.23 11.14 -34.10
N HIS A 514 -21.41 10.39 -34.84
CA HIS A 514 -21.33 10.51 -36.30
C HIS A 514 -22.67 10.17 -36.98
N ALA A 515 -23.30 9.05 -36.59
CA ALA A 515 -24.62 8.66 -37.12
C ALA A 515 -25.71 9.71 -36.80
N ALA A 516 -25.56 10.42 -35.67
CA ALA A 516 -26.43 11.53 -35.28
C ALA A 516 -26.08 12.86 -36.00
N HIS A 517 -25.11 12.89 -36.92
CA HIS A 517 -24.64 14.09 -37.62
C HIS A 517 -24.09 15.18 -36.68
N ALA A 518 -23.44 14.79 -35.58
CA ALA A 518 -22.72 15.73 -34.72
C ALA A 518 -21.50 16.34 -35.45
N PRO A 519 -21.15 17.62 -35.18
CA PRO A 519 -20.04 18.27 -35.85
C PRO A 519 -18.70 17.65 -35.45
N TRP A 520 -17.81 17.47 -36.43
CA TRP A 520 -16.43 17.03 -36.22
C TRP A 520 -15.53 18.22 -35.88
N PRO A 521 -14.61 18.10 -34.91
CA PRO A 521 -13.62 19.14 -34.64
C PRO A 521 -12.62 19.26 -35.80
N LEU A 522 -12.07 20.44 -36.02
CA LEU A 522 -11.12 20.72 -37.13
C LEU A 522 -9.87 19.83 -37.13
N GLU A 523 -9.46 19.35 -35.95
CA GLU A 523 -8.25 18.54 -35.75
C GLU A 523 -8.57 17.09 -35.33
N ALA A 524 -9.73 16.55 -35.70
CA ALA A 524 -10.21 15.22 -35.29
C ALA A 524 -9.20 14.08 -35.50
N VAL A 525 -8.48 14.08 -36.61
CA VAL A 525 -7.44 13.05 -36.87
C VAL A 525 -6.21 13.26 -35.98
N ALA A 526 -5.85 14.51 -35.65
CA ALA A 526 -4.76 14.80 -34.71
C ALA A 526 -5.14 14.41 -33.28
N ASP A 527 -6.40 14.64 -32.88
CA ASP A 527 -6.95 14.17 -31.61
C ASP A 527 -6.92 12.64 -31.53
N ALA A 528 -7.31 11.94 -32.60
CA ALA A 528 -7.29 10.47 -32.63
C ALA A 528 -5.86 9.91 -32.51
N MET A 529 -4.86 10.61 -33.05
CA MET A 529 -3.45 10.22 -32.93
C MET A 529 -2.98 10.16 -31.47
N THR A 530 -3.60 10.92 -30.56
CA THR A 530 -3.28 10.88 -29.12
C THR A 530 -3.58 9.51 -28.49
N THR A 531 -4.52 8.74 -29.05
CA THR A 531 -4.93 7.44 -28.54
C THR A 531 -3.90 6.32 -28.81
N GLY A 532 -3.07 6.48 -29.86
CA GLY A 532 -2.14 5.46 -30.32
C GLY A 532 -2.80 4.19 -30.89
N GLN A 533 -4.09 4.21 -31.24
CA GLN A 533 -4.84 3.06 -31.77
C GLN A 533 -5.04 3.18 -33.29
N LEU A 534 -4.26 2.45 -34.10
CA LEU A 534 -4.25 2.64 -35.56
C LEU A 534 -5.61 2.50 -36.23
N ASP A 535 -6.30 1.40 -35.96
CA ASP A 535 -7.60 1.10 -36.56
C ASP A 535 -8.65 2.17 -36.19
N PHE A 536 -8.53 2.76 -35.00
CA PHE A 536 -9.38 3.86 -34.57
C PHE A 536 -9.03 5.17 -35.29
N ILE A 537 -7.75 5.48 -35.50
CA ILE A 537 -7.32 6.66 -36.27
C ILE A 537 -7.79 6.55 -37.73
N GLU A 538 -7.62 5.39 -38.37
CA GLU A 538 -8.13 5.11 -39.73
C GLU A 538 -9.65 5.28 -39.81
N GLN A 539 -10.37 4.79 -38.80
CA GLN A 539 -11.80 4.99 -38.69
C GLN A 539 -12.18 6.46 -38.55
N VAL A 540 -11.52 7.23 -37.68
CA VAL A 540 -11.77 8.67 -37.50
C VAL A 540 -11.50 9.44 -38.78
N SER A 541 -10.40 9.16 -39.49
CA SER A 541 -10.11 9.78 -40.79
C SER A 541 -11.23 9.50 -41.81
N ARG A 542 -11.67 8.24 -41.91
CA ARG A 542 -12.76 7.85 -42.82
C ARG A 542 -14.09 8.52 -42.48
N LEU A 543 -14.47 8.56 -41.20
CA LEU A 543 -15.77 9.10 -40.77
C LEU A 543 -15.81 10.63 -40.78
N SER A 544 -14.70 11.29 -40.46
CA SER A 544 -14.59 12.76 -40.48
C SER A 544 -14.35 13.34 -41.87
N GLY A 545 -13.84 12.53 -42.81
CA GLY A 545 -13.37 12.98 -44.12
C GLY A 545 -12.04 13.75 -44.06
N GLN A 546 -11.42 13.88 -42.88
CA GLN A 546 -10.13 14.55 -42.74
C GLN A 546 -8.99 13.61 -43.17
N PRO A 547 -8.12 14.03 -44.10
CA PRO A 547 -7.03 13.19 -44.58
C PRO A 547 -5.88 13.14 -43.56
N PHE A 548 -5.21 11.99 -43.49
CA PHE A 548 -3.98 11.81 -42.72
C PHE A 548 -2.89 12.85 -43.06
N SER A 549 -2.77 13.21 -44.34
CA SER A 549 -1.75 14.14 -44.85
C SER A 549 -1.94 15.60 -44.40
N GLY A 550 -3.14 15.98 -43.95
CA GLY A 550 -3.43 17.33 -43.44
C GLY A 550 -3.35 17.47 -41.91
N SER A 551 -3.14 16.37 -41.18
CA SER A 551 -3.14 16.35 -39.72
C SER A 551 -1.77 16.74 -39.14
N CYS A 552 -1.75 17.66 -38.18
CA CYS A 552 -0.53 18.15 -37.53
C CYS A 552 -0.64 18.10 -36.00
N PRO A 553 -0.26 16.99 -35.33
CA PRO A 553 -0.20 16.95 -33.87
C PRO A 553 0.89 17.92 -33.37
N ARG A 554 0.49 18.92 -32.59
CA ARG A 554 1.38 19.99 -32.08
C ARG A 554 2.04 19.67 -30.73
N ILE A 555 1.47 18.75 -29.96
CA ILE A 555 1.96 18.39 -28.63
C ILE A 555 2.92 17.20 -28.77
N TYR A 556 4.21 17.42 -28.46
CA TYR A 556 5.28 16.42 -28.55
C TYR A 556 4.99 15.17 -27.71
N GLU A 557 4.38 15.34 -26.52
CA GLU A 557 3.98 14.24 -25.66
C GLU A 557 2.93 13.32 -26.30
N ASN A 558 2.09 13.83 -27.21
CA ASN A 558 1.07 13.03 -27.87
C ASN A 558 1.67 12.12 -28.96
N LEU A 559 2.77 12.55 -29.60
CA LEU A 559 3.50 11.75 -30.59
C LEU A 559 4.18 10.52 -29.95
N ILE A 560 4.47 10.57 -28.64
CA ILE A 560 5.09 9.45 -27.94
C ILE A 560 4.20 8.20 -27.90
N HIS A 561 2.87 8.35 -28.02
CA HIS A 561 1.93 7.22 -28.00
C HIS A 561 1.96 6.44 -29.32
N LEU A 562 2.19 7.13 -30.44
CA LEU A 562 2.33 6.54 -31.77
C LEU A 562 3.55 5.62 -31.86
N VAL A 563 4.59 5.90 -31.07
CA VAL A 563 5.86 5.16 -31.13
C VAL A 563 5.96 4.02 -30.10
N ARG A 564 4.91 3.82 -29.30
CA ARG A 564 4.80 2.72 -28.31
C ARG A 564 4.23 1.42 -28.87
N GLN A 565 3.67 1.44 -30.08
CA GLN A 565 3.05 0.27 -30.72
C GLN A 565 4.07 -0.56 -31.51
N PRO A 566 3.93 -1.90 -31.60
CA PRO A 566 4.89 -2.75 -32.30
C PRO A 566 5.05 -2.42 -33.80
N PRO A 567 6.18 -2.82 -34.43
CA PRO A 567 6.61 -2.47 -35.79
C PRO A 567 5.62 -2.49 -36.97
N PRO A 568 4.53 -3.29 -37.04
CA PRO A 568 3.55 -3.12 -38.11
C PRO A 568 2.92 -1.71 -38.17
N PHE A 569 2.96 -0.97 -37.05
CA PHE A 569 2.36 0.35 -36.93
C PHE A 569 3.14 1.45 -37.68
N ALA A 570 4.45 1.53 -37.50
CA ALA A 570 5.26 2.57 -38.16
C ALA A 570 5.35 2.34 -39.68
N ASP A 571 5.39 1.07 -40.10
CA ASP A 571 5.35 0.68 -41.51
C ASP A 571 4.05 1.11 -42.18
N ARG A 572 2.93 0.99 -41.45
CA ARG A 572 1.61 1.40 -41.92
C ARG A 572 1.43 2.92 -41.88
N LEU A 573 1.96 3.63 -40.88
CA LEU A 573 1.97 5.10 -40.86
C LEU A 573 2.76 5.70 -42.04
N LEU A 574 3.90 5.09 -42.39
CA LEU A 574 4.69 5.47 -43.57
C LEU A 574 3.95 5.13 -44.87
N ALA A 575 3.31 3.96 -44.96
CA ALA A 575 2.51 3.54 -46.12
C ALA A 575 1.25 4.39 -46.34
N LEU A 576 0.66 4.94 -45.27
CA LEU A 576 -0.51 5.82 -45.32
C LEU A 576 -0.16 7.26 -45.78
N GLY A 577 1.11 7.54 -46.09
CA GLY A 577 1.50 8.78 -46.75
C GLY A 577 1.35 10.03 -45.89
N LEU A 578 1.62 9.94 -44.58
CA LEU A 578 1.81 11.11 -43.72
C LEU A 578 2.88 12.01 -44.33
N GLN A 579 2.46 13.09 -44.99
CA GLN A 579 3.39 13.95 -45.70
C GLN A 579 4.36 14.60 -44.72
N THR A 580 5.63 14.53 -45.09
CA THR A 580 6.81 15.18 -44.52
C THR A 580 6.79 16.72 -44.73
N GLY A 581 5.60 17.32 -44.77
CA GLY A 581 5.44 18.77 -44.89
C GLY A 581 5.78 19.48 -43.57
N PRO A 582 6.21 20.76 -43.62
CA PRO A 582 6.52 21.51 -42.41
C PRO A 582 5.25 21.72 -41.58
N CYS A 583 5.20 21.10 -40.40
CA CYS A 583 4.32 21.51 -39.32
C CYS A 583 4.82 22.84 -38.73
N GLY A 584 4.75 23.92 -39.53
CA GLY A 584 5.41 25.19 -39.22
C GLY A 584 6.92 25.01 -38.98
N LYS A 585 7.43 25.54 -37.87
CA LYS A 585 8.87 25.48 -37.49
C LYS A 585 9.33 24.11 -36.96
N ALA A 586 8.42 23.16 -36.73
CA ALA A 586 8.73 21.90 -36.05
C ALA A 586 9.34 20.80 -36.94
N GLY A 587 9.42 21.02 -38.26
CA GLY A 587 10.00 20.07 -39.22
C GLY A 587 9.08 18.88 -39.57
N PRO A 588 9.58 17.94 -40.40
CA PRO A 588 8.80 16.81 -40.91
C PRO A 588 8.46 15.80 -39.80
N LEU A 589 7.40 15.01 -40.00
CA LEU A 589 6.97 14.02 -39.00
C LEU A 589 8.05 12.97 -38.72
N SER A 590 8.79 12.50 -39.73
CA SER A 590 9.92 11.57 -39.56
C SER A 590 10.94 12.12 -38.56
N HIS A 591 11.35 13.38 -38.71
CA HIS A 591 12.26 14.06 -37.80
C HIS A 591 11.65 14.26 -36.40
N ARG A 592 10.38 14.66 -36.30
CA ARG A 592 9.70 14.79 -34.99
C ARG A 592 9.51 13.45 -34.29
N LEU A 593 9.31 12.35 -35.03
CA LEU A 593 9.27 10.99 -34.51
C LEU A 593 10.67 10.55 -34.05
N LEU A 594 11.73 10.84 -34.82
CA LEU A 594 13.13 10.59 -34.42
C LEU A 594 13.53 11.41 -33.18
N GLN A 595 13.11 12.66 -33.08
CA GLN A 595 13.29 13.47 -31.87
C GLN A 595 12.45 12.96 -30.70
N ALA A 596 11.19 12.55 -30.93
CA ALA A 596 10.33 11.88 -29.95
C ALA A 596 10.90 10.55 -29.48
N TRP A 597 11.70 9.90 -30.30
CA TRP A 597 12.42 8.66 -30.01
C TRP A 597 13.70 8.83 -29.19
N GLY A 598 14.30 10.02 -29.17
CA GLY A 598 15.53 10.31 -28.41
C GLY A 598 15.33 11.14 -27.15
N GLY A 599 14.12 11.66 -26.89
CA GLY A 599 13.85 12.50 -25.73
C GLY A 599 14.03 11.77 -24.39
N PRO A 600 14.26 12.48 -23.27
CA PRO A 600 14.46 11.88 -21.94
C PRO A 600 13.29 11.01 -21.46
N ASN A 601 12.08 11.26 -22.00
CA ASN A 601 10.86 10.49 -21.74
C ASN A 601 10.58 9.38 -22.79
N SER A 602 11.42 9.22 -23.82
CA SER A 602 11.30 8.27 -24.94
C SER A 602 11.56 6.81 -24.53
N ARG A 603 10.67 6.32 -23.68
CA ARG A 603 10.58 4.95 -23.19
C ARG A 603 10.43 3.81 -24.24
N PRO A 604 10.02 4.01 -25.52
CA PRO A 604 9.70 2.87 -26.41
C PRO A 604 10.90 2.12 -27.02
N LEU A 605 12.01 2.79 -27.35
CA LEU A 605 13.20 2.10 -27.90
C LEU A 605 13.89 1.20 -26.86
N MET A 606 13.55 1.38 -25.60
CA MET A 606 14.10 0.60 -24.51
C MET A 606 13.61 -0.88 -24.54
N GLY A 607 12.45 -1.14 -25.16
CA GLY A 607 11.80 -2.47 -25.17
C GLY A 607 11.90 -3.25 -26.49
N THR A 608 12.37 -2.64 -27.58
CA THR A 608 12.44 -3.25 -28.91
C THR A 608 13.83 -3.82 -29.21
N ARG A 609 13.93 -5.04 -29.81
CA ARG A 609 15.22 -5.58 -30.26
C ARG A 609 15.97 -4.60 -31.16
N HIS A 610 17.27 -4.51 -30.93
CA HIS A 610 18.21 -3.69 -31.70
C HIS A 610 17.99 -3.79 -33.21
N GLU A 611 17.86 -4.98 -33.79
CA GLU A 611 17.64 -5.17 -35.24
C GLU A 611 16.35 -4.53 -35.76
N ARG A 612 15.24 -4.66 -35.02
CA ARG A 612 13.93 -4.09 -35.40
C ARG A 612 13.94 -2.57 -35.29
N ALA A 613 14.54 -2.08 -34.21
CA ALA A 613 14.72 -0.66 -33.97
C ALA A 613 15.65 -0.04 -35.04
N LEU A 614 16.71 -0.76 -35.42
CA LEU A 614 17.68 -0.35 -36.43
C LEU A 614 17.02 -0.24 -37.81
N ALA A 615 16.28 -1.29 -38.21
CA ALA A 615 15.56 -1.30 -39.47
C ALA A 615 14.49 -0.20 -39.54
N LEU A 616 13.85 0.15 -38.42
CA LEU A 616 12.88 1.24 -38.39
C LEU A 616 13.54 2.63 -38.39
N LEU A 617 14.64 2.83 -37.65
CA LEU A 617 15.45 4.05 -37.71
C LEU A 617 15.94 4.32 -39.13
N GLN A 618 16.52 3.31 -39.78
CA GLN A 618 17.01 3.42 -41.16
C GLN A 618 15.90 3.81 -42.13
N ARG A 619 14.68 3.25 -41.96
CA ARG A 619 13.52 3.57 -42.82
C ARG A 619 12.94 4.96 -42.55
N LEU A 620 12.77 5.36 -41.28
CA LEU A 620 12.30 6.70 -40.91
C LEU A 620 13.25 7.78 -41.42
N TRP A 621 14.56 7.50 -41.41
CA TRP A 621 15.58 8.38 -41.98
C TRP A 621 15.49 8.44 -43.52
N GLN A 622 15.37 7.30 -44.21
CA GLN A 622 15.24 7.29 -45.67
C GLN A 622 13.94 7.91 -46.18
N ALA A 623 12.90 7.99 -45.34
CA ALA A 623 11.62 8.60 -45.70
C ALA A 623 11.71 10.13 -45.93
N ASP A 624 12.73 10.82 -45.42
CA ASP A 624 12.91 12.26 -45.64
C ASP A 624 14.37 12.65 -45.99
N PRO A 625 14.69 12.78 -47.28
CA PRO A 625 16.06 13.02 -47.73
C PRO A 625 16.59 14.44 -47.48
N ILE A 626 15.76 15.38 -47.00
CA ILE A 626 16.15 16.79 -46.80
C ILE A 626 16.86 17.00 -45.45
N GLN A 627 16.60 16.15 -44.45
CA GLN A 627 17.23 16.23 -43.11
C GLN A 627 18.12 15.01 -42.85
N ARG A 628 19.32 15.00 -43.44
CA ARG A 628 20.27 13.88 -43.34
C ARG A 628 21.05 13.80 -42.02
N GLU A 629 20.98 14.81 -41.16
CA GLU A 629 21.72 14.82 -39.89
C GLU A 629 20.91 14.14 -38.78
N LEU A 630 21.58 13.28 -37.99
CA LEU A 630 20.97 12.70 -36.79
C LEU A 630 20.73 13.81 -35.75
N PRO A 631 19.53 13.89 -35.15
CA PRO A 631 19.29 14.77 -34.03
C PRO A 631 20.35 14.57 -32.94
N GLN A 632 20.91 15.67 -32.42
CA GLN A 632 21.89 15.62 -31.32
C GLN A 632 21.36 14.82 -30.13
N SER A 633 20.05 14.89 -29.85
CA SER A 633 19.39 14.10 -28.82
C SER A 633 19.48 12.57 -29.02
N LEU A 634 19.79 12.07 -30.21
CA LEU A 634 20.02 10.64 -30.46
C LEU A 634 21.49 10.23 -30.37
N LEU A 635 22.40 11.20 -30.24
CA LEU A 635 23.86 10.99 -30.22
C LEU A 635 24.48 11.33 -28.86
N THR A 636 24.15 12.49 -28.28
CA THR A 636 24.74 12.96 -27.01
C THR A 636 23.96 12.46 -25.80
N GLU A 637 22.62 12.48 -25.87
CA GLU A 637 21.76 12.04 -24.77
C GLU A 637 22.02 10.58 -24.34
N PRO A 638 22.20 9.61 -25.27
CA PRO A 638 22.56 8.24 -24.87
C PRO A 638 23.90 8.15 -24.13
N ILE A 639 24.85 9.05 -24.41
CA ILE A 639 26.14 9.08 -23.72
C ILE A 639 25.94 9.55 -22.28
N ASN A 640 25.19 10.63 -22.06
CA ASN A 640 24.91 11.18 -20.73
C ASN A 640 24.03 10.26 -19.89
N GLN A 641 23.07 9.56 -20.51
CA GLN A 641 22.19 8.60 -19.85
C GLN A 641 22.82 7.21 -19.62
N HIS A 642 24.07 7.00 -20.03
CA HIS A 642 24.75 5.69 -20.00
C HIS A 642 23.99 4.58 -20.75
N ARG A 643 23.53 4.89 -21.98
CA ARG A 643 22.78 4.02 -22.91
C ARG A 643 23.63 3.61 -24.11
N PRO A 644 24.64 2.73 -23.93
CA PRO A 644 25.47 2.25 -25.04
C PRO A 644 24.65 1.48 -26.08
N ASP A 645 23.51 0.91 -25.69
CA ASP A 645 22.58 0.22 -26.58
C ASP A 645 21.93 1.17 -27.61
N LEU A 646 21.44 2.34 -27.17
CA LEU A 646 20.87 3.35 -28.06
C LEU A 646 21.95 4.04 -28.88
N LEU A 647 23.12 4.31 -28.28
CA LEU A 647 24.24 4.87 -29.01
C LEU A 647 24.69 3.93 -30.15
N THR A 648 24.84 2.63 -29.86
CA THR A 648 25.18 1.61 -30.87
C THR A 648 24.12 1.57 -31.97
N LEU A 649 22.84 1.64 -31.58
CA LEU A 649 21.72 1.62 -32.51
C LEU A 649 21.76 2.82 -33.47
N THR A 650 21.93 4.03 -32.94
CA THR A 650 22.01 5.26 -33.73
C THR A 650 23.21 5.24 -34.68
N LEU A 651 24.40 4.87 -34.19
CA LEU A 651 25.62 4.82 -35.01
C LEU A 651 25.60 3.70 -36.06
N SER A 652 24.88 2.61 -35.79
CA SER A 652 24.65 1.55 -36.78
C SER A 652 23.63 1.95 -37.84
N ALA A 653 22.69 2.85 -37.52
CA ALA A 653 21.68 3.33 -38.45
C ALA A 653 22.29 4.24 -39.53
N GLN A 654 23.30 5.04 -39.16
CA GLN A 654 23.97 5.95 -40.08
C GLN A 654 25.45 6.15 -39.71
N PRO A 655 26.40 5.94 -40.65
CA PRO A 655 27.81 6.21 -40.41
C PRO A 655 28.07 7.69 -40.07
N THR A 656 28.87 7.94 -39.04
CA THR A 656 29.23 9.28 -38.57
C THR A 656 30.62 9.73 -39.05
N SER A 657 30.83 11.04 -39.19
CA SER A 657 32.14 11.59 -39.53
C SER A 657 33.15 11.44 -38.38
N GLN A 658 34.45 11.47 -38.68
CA GLN A 658 35.51 11.48 -37.65
C GLN A 658 35.43 12.71 -36.72
N ALA A 659 34.97 13.86 -37.22
CA ALA A 659 34.76 15.05 -36.41
C ALA A 659 33.62 14.85 -35.39
N THR A 660 32.53 14.21 -35.82
CA THR A 660 31.40 13.84 -34.92
C THR A 660 31.85 12.80 -33.89
N LEU A 661 32.63 11.79 -34.29
CA LEU A 661 33.19 10.81 -33.35
C LEU A 661 34.11 11.47 -32.31
N GLY A 662 34.92 12.45 -32.71
CA GLY A 662 35.74 13.24 -31.79
C GLY A 662 34.90 14.06 -30.79
N GLN A 663 33.80 14.68 -31.25
CA GLN A 663 32.85 15.37 -30.36
C GLN A 663 32.20 14.40 -29.37
N LEU A 664 31.71 13.26 -29.84
CA LEU A 664 31.08 12.24 -28.99
C LEU A 664 32.08 11.59 -28.02
N ALA A 665 33.33 11.39 -28.43
CA ALA A 665 34.38 10.91 -27.55
C ALA A 665 34.69 11.92 -26.44
N ARG A 666 34.67 13.22 -26.75
CA ARG A 666 34.78 14.28 -25.74
C ARG A 666 33.59 14.24 -24.78
N THR A 667 32.36 14.16 -25.29
CA THR A 667 31.16 14.00 -24.45
C THR A 667 31.26 12.75 -23.57
N ALA A 668 31.77 11.62 -24.08
CA ALA A 668 31.91 10.39 -23.30
C ALA A 668 32.98 10.47 -22.22
N LEU A 669 34.07 11.19 -22.45
CA LEU A 669 35.08 11.50 -21.43
C LEU A 669 34.52 12.45 -20.36
N ASP A 670 33.78 13.47 -20.78
CA ASP A 670 33.15 14.46 -19.89
C ASP A 670 32.05 13.79 -19.03
N ALA A 671 31.25 12.91 -19.62
CA ALA A 671 30.23 12.10 -18.93
C ALA A 671 30.79 10.89 -18.18
N ARG A 672 32.11 10.65 -18.24
CA ARG A 672 32.78 9.48 -17.64
C ARG A 672 32.10 8.15 -17.98
N ASN A 673 31.78 7.96 -19.27
CA ASN A 673 31.08 6.79 -19.79
C ASN A 673 32.04 5.91 -20.63
N PRO A 674 32.76 4.96 -19.99
CA PRO A 674 33.73 4.11 -20.68
C PRO A 674 33.07 3.16 -21.70
N GLU A 675 31.81 2.77 -21.47
CA GLU A 675 31.03 1.95 -22.40
C GLU A 675 30.68 2.71 -23.68
N ALA A 676 30.39 4.01 -23.60
CA ALA A 676 30.19 4.84 -24.80
C ALA A 676 31.47 4.93 -25.64
N LEU A 677 32.64 5.12 -25.02
CA LEU A 677 33.92 5.07 -25.74
C LEU A 677 34.12 3.73 -26.44
N ARG A 678 33.82 2.61 -25.78
CA ARG A 678 33.87 1.27 -26.38
C ARG A 678 32.96 1.13 -27.59
N VAL A 679 31.74 1.65 -27.52
CA VAL A 679 30.81 1.67 -28.66
C VAL A 679 31.39 2.52 -29.80
N LEU A 680 31.83 3.75 -29.52
CA LEU A 680 32.42 4.64 -30.52
C LEU A 680 33.64 4.02 -31.22
N ARG A 681 34.47 3.26 -30.48
CA ARG A 681 35.61 2.51 -31.03
C ARG A 681 35.18 1.42 -32.00
N GLY A 682 34.09 0.71 -31.69
CA GLY A 682 33.45 -0.21 -32.64
C GLY A 682 32.99 0.45 -33.95
N HIS A 683 32.79 1.78 -33.93
CA HIS A 683 32.39 2.60 -35.08
C HIS A 683 33.53 3.48 -35.64
N GLY A 684 34.80 3.14 -35.35
CA GLY A 684 35.96 3.77 -36.00
C GLY A 684 36.63 4.90 -35.21
N LEU A 685 36.34 5.07 -33.92
CA LEU A 685 37.12 5.92 -33.02
C LEU A 685 38.51 5.31 -32.78
N THR A 686 39.58 6.08 -32.99
CA THR A 686 40.97 5.63 -32.77
C THR A 686 41.70 6.56 -31.79
N GLY A 687 42.89 6.16 -31.34
CA GLY A 687 43.74 7.00 -30.49
C GLY A 687 44.12 8.34 -31.13
N ASP A 688 44.22 8.38 -32.47
CA ASP A 688 44.58 9.57 -33.24
C ASP A 688 43.40 10.49 -33.55
N THR A 689 42.16 10.11 -33.20
CA THR A 689 41.00 10.94 -33.44
C THR A 689 41.16 12.27 -32.68
N PRO A 690 41.10 13.42 -33.37
CA PRO A 690 41.20 14.73 -32.72
C PRO A 690 39.91 15.03 -31.95
N LEU A 691 40.06 15.46 -30.69
CA LEU A 691 38.95 15.93 -29.87
C LEU A 691 38.82 17.46 -29.99
N PRO A 692 37.63 18.02 -29.69
CA PRO A 692 37.47 19.45 -29.44
C PRO A 692 38.54 19.95 -28.47
N GLY A 693 39.33 20.95 -28.89
CA GLY A 693 40.50 21.43 -28.14
C GLY A 693 41.86 21.03 -28.74
N GLY A 694 41.87 20.23 -29.82
CA GLY A 694 43.06 20.01 -30.67
C GLY A 694 43.98 18.86 -30.26
N GLN A 695 43.79 18.27 -29.09
CA GLN A 695 44.52 17.07 -28.64
C GLN A 695 43.82 15.79 -29.11
N THR A 696 44.57 14.68 -29.14
CA THR A 696 44.04 13.37 -29.57
C THR A 696 43.40 12.60 -28.42
N LEU A 697 42.59 11.59 -28.74
CA LEU A 697 41.99 10.71 -27.75
C LEU A 697 43.07 10.01 -26.89
N ALA A 698 44.16 9.56 -27.50
CA ALA A 698 45.29 8.94 -26.79
C ALA A 698 45.93 9.90 -25.78
N TRP A 699 46.01 11.21 -26.10
CA TRP A 699 46.49 12.22 -25.17
C TRP A 699 45.55 12.38 -23.97
N HIS A 700 44.24 12.43 -24.18
CA HIS A 700 43.30 12.51 -23.05
C HIS A 700 43.29 11.24 -22.21
N LEU A 701 43.31 10.07 -22.87
CA LEU A 701 43.49 8.75 -22.26
C LEU A 701 44.95 8.45 -21.91
N GLY A 702 45.79 9.45 -21.65
CA GLY A 702 47.19 9.22 -21.26
C GLY A 702 47.66 10.27 -20.27
N CYS A 703 47.41 11.53 -20.60
CA CYS A 703 47.96 12.71 -19.93
C CYS A 703 46.94 13.54 -19.18
N ASP A 704 45.67 13.46 -19.59
CA ASP A 704 44.53 14.14 -18.96
C ASP A 704 43.60 13.16 -18.23
N LYS A 705 44.11 11.96 -17.91
CA LYS A 705 43.34 10.96 -17.18
C LYS A 705 43.02 11.46 -15.77
N PRO A 706 41.77 11.30 -15.31
CA PRO A 706 41.50 11.33 -13.87
C PRO A 706 42.39 10.32 -13.15
N ILE A 707 42.88 10.67 -11.95
CA ILE A 707 43.86 9.90 -11.16
C ILE A 707 43.41 8.45 -10.87
N THR A 708 42.13 8.13 -11.08
CA THR A 708 41.55 6.80 -10.83
C THR A 708 40.86 6.15 -12.05
N TRP A 709 40.91 6.77 -13.25
CA TRP A 709 40.23 6.25 -14.45
C TRP A 709 40.93 5.01 -15.00
N ARG A 710 40.23 3.87 -14.98
CA ARG A 710 40.67 2.64 -15.65
C ARG A 710 40.20 2.65 -17.10
N ASN A 711 41.12 2.40 -18.03
CA ASN A 711 40.76 2.24 -19.43
C ASN A 711 39.74 1.10 -19.56
N PRO A 712 38.65 1.28 -20.32
CA PRO A 712 37.75 0.17 -20.65
C PRO A 712 38.52 -0.93 -21.38
N ALA A 713 38.06 -2.18 -21.22
CA ALA A 713 38.61 -3.31 -21.94
C ALA A 713 38.62 -3.04 -23.46
N GLY A 714 39.78 -3.24 -24.11
CA GLY A 714 39.96 -2.92 -25.53
C GLY A 714 40.52 -1.52 -25.82
N PHE A 715 40.94 -0.77 -24.79
CA PHE A 715 41.75 0.47 -24.90
C PHE A 715 43.13 0.33 -24.26
N ASP A 716 43.53 -0.90 -23.96
CA ASP A 716 44.84 -1.23 -23.38
C ASP A 716 45.97 -1.04 -24.39
N ASP A 717 45.63 -0.92 -25.68
CA ASP A 717 46.52 -0.76 -26.82
C ASP A 717 46.82 0.71 -27.17
N LEU A 718 46.20 1.68 -26.51
CA LEU A 718 46.47 3.10 -26.72
C LEU A 718 47.61 3.56 -25.80
N PRO A 719 48.85 3.69 -26.31
CA PRO A 719 49.95 4.19 -25.50
C PRO A 719 49.67 5.64 -25.08
N ALA A 720 49.87 5.93 -23.79
CA ALA A 720 49.89 7.31 -23.34
C ALA A 720 51.06 8.03 -24.04
N PRO A 721 50.84 9.19 -24.69
CA PRO A 721 51.94 9.98 -25.22
C PRO A 721 52.81 10.50 -24.06
N SER A 722 53.99 11.06 -24.37
CA SER A 722 54.83 11.68 -23.34
C SER A 722 54.09 12.85 -22.69
N CYS A 723 53.55 12.62 -21.50
CA CYS A 723 52.78 13.63 -20.81
C CYS A 723 53.69 14.72 -20.25
N PRO A 724 53.39 16.01 -20.47
CA PRO A 724 54.07 17.06 -19.76
C PRO A 724 53.84 16.86 -18.26
N VAL A 725 54.92 16.77 -17.48
CA VAL A 725 54.85 16.64 -16.02
C VAL A 725 54.10 17.86 -15.49
N LYS A 726 52.89 17.66 -14.93
CA LYS A 726 52.23 18.72 -14.16
C LYS A 726 53.18 19.09 -13.01
N ALA A 727 53.67 20.32 -13.00
CA ALA A 727 54.51 20.81 -11.92
C ALA A 727 53.69 20.73 -10.62
N VAL A 728 54.12 19.89 -9.67
CA VAL A 728 53.52 19.86 -8.34
C VAL A 728 53.89 21.19 -7.67
N ARG A 729 52.92 22.11 -7.61
CA ARG A 729 53.10 23.38 -6.92
C ARG A 729 53.11 23.12 -5.42
N THR A 730 54.12 23.60 -4.71
CA THR A 730 54.09 23.60 -3.24
C THR A 730 52.95 24.51 -2.78
N PRO A 731 52.05 24.05 -1.90
CA PRO A 731 50.98 24.90 -1.39
C PRO A 731 51.56 26.10 -0.63
N THR A 732 50.93 27.26 -0.79
CA THR A 732 51.30 28.48 -0.08
C THR A 732 50.91 28.37 1.40
N SER A 733 51.52 29.19 2.26
CA SER A 733 51.17 29.21 3.69
C SER A 733 49.69 29.53 3.95
N ALA A 734 49.05 30.29 3.06
CA ALA A 734 47.62 30.60 3.14
C ALA A 734 46.75 29.38 2.83
N GLU A 735 47.12 28.59 1.81
CA GLU A 735 46.42 27.35 1.46
C GLU A 735 46.57 26.29 2.55
N ILE A 736 47.75 26.19 3.17
CA ILE A 736 47.99 25.29 4.31
C ILE A 736 47.09 25.69 5.49
N ALA A 737 47.05 26.97 5.85
CA ALA A 737 46.20 27.46 6.95
C ALA A 737 44.71 27.23 6.69
N LEU A 738 44.25 27.44 5.45
CA LEU A 738 42.87 27.14 5.05
C LEU A 738 42.59 25.64 5.15
N ALA A 739 43.47 24.79 4.60
CA ALA A 739 43.34 23.33 4.68
C ALA A 739 43.30 22.81 6.12
N GLU A 740 44.05 23.39 7.07
CA GLU A 740 44.01 23.00 8.48
C GLU A 740 42.68 23.34 9.18
N SER A 741 41.95 24.35 8.69
CA SER A 741 40.68 24.82 9.30
C SER A 741 39.45 23.99 8.89
N LEU A 742 39.51 23.31 7.74
CA LEU A 742 38.40 22.68 7.04
C LEU A 742 37.97 21.28 7.52
N PRO A 743 38.80 20.42 8.17
CA PRO A 743 38.38 19.09 8.58
C PRO A 743 37.15 19.14 9.50
N GLY A 744 36.12 18.35 9.18
CA GLY A 744 34.82 18.42 9.83
C GLY A 744 33.73 17.65 9.11
N SER A 745 32.56 17.56 9.74
CA SER A 745 31.34 17.05 9.10
C SER A 745 30.44 18.23 8.76
N TYR A 746 29.86 18.19 7.56
CA TYR A 746 29.03 19.23 6.98
C TYR A 746 27.73 18.61 6.46
N TYR A 747 26.61 19.31 6.62
CA TYR A 747 25.31 18.85 6.17
C TYR A 747 24.67 19.85 5.23
N LEU A 748 24.08 19.35 4.14
CA LEU A 748 23.36 20.18 3.19
C LEU A 748 22.15 20.82 3.89
N SER A 749 22.03 22.14 3.75
CA SER A 749 20.91 22.94 4.22
C SER A 749 20.16 23.55 3.04
N GLY A 750 18.86 23.79 3.19
CA GLY A 750 18.03 24.49 2.19
C GLY A 750 17.31 23.60 1.16
N ALA A 751 17.67 22.31 1.03
CA ALA A 751 16.99 21.36 0.15
C ALA A 751 15.82 20.64 0.85
N ARG A 752 14.64 20.55 0.20
CA ARG A 752 13.43 19.90 0.77
C ARG A 752 13.35 18.39 0.54
N ASP A 753 13.91 17.91 -0.57
CA ASP A 753 13.72 16.53 -1.04
C ASP A 753 15.03 15.72 -1.11
N ILE A 754 16.15 16.30 -0.65
CA ILE A 754 17.49 15.72 -0.68
C ILE A 754 18.16 15.93 0.68
N SER A 755 18.80 14.90 1.20
CA SER A 755 19.68 15.01 2.38
C SER A 755 21.09 14.61 1.98
N SER A 756 22.07 15.51 2.13
CA SER A 756 23.48 15.22 1.85
C SER A 756 24.36 15.53 3.04
N ALA A 757 25.37 14.70 3.27
CA ALA A 757 26.39 14.88 4.32
C ALA A 757 27.78 14.75 3.71
N LEU A 758 28.64 15.74 3.92
CA LEU A 758 30.03 15.78 3.47
C LEU A 758 30.96 15.77 4.69
N LYS A 759 31.96 14.91 4.70
CA LYS A 759 32.99 14.87 5.74
C LYS A 759 34.36 15.06 5.11
N LEU A 760 35.09 16.08 5.58
CA LEU A 760 36.47 16.35 5.23
C LEU A 760 37.39 15.86 6.35
N GLU A 761 38.35 14.99 6.04
CA GLU A 761 39.33 14.45 6.97
C GLU A 761 40.67 15.20 6.86
N ALA A 762 41.38 15.35 7.99
CA ALA A 762 42.66 16.07 8.05
C ALA A 762 43.79 15.43 7.25
N ASN A 763 43.64 14.18 6.83
CA ASN A 763 44.57 13.47 5.95
C ASN A 763 44.35 13.80 4.45
N GLY A 764 43.45 14.73 4.13
CA GLY A 764 43.10 15.07 2.75
C GLY A 764 42.10 14.11 2.10
N ARG A 765 41.41 13.24 2.85
CA ARG A 765 40.32 12.40 2.33
C ARG A 765 38.95 12.98 2.63
N TYR A 766 37.97 12.74 1.76
CA TYR A 766 36.58 13.07 2.04
C TYR A 766 35.66 11.87 1.85
N THR A 767 34.50 11.93 2.51
CA THR A 767 33.38 11.03 2.26
C THR A 767 32.11 11.85 2.16
N SER A 768 31.29 11.58 1.14
CA SER A 768 29.96 12.18 0.97
C SER A 768 28.89 11.10 0.95
N SER A 769 27.70 11.41 1.47
CA SER A 769 26.52 10.55 1.35
C SER A 769 25.29 11.39 1.02
N THR A 770 24.59 11.04 -0.06
CA THR A 770 23.38 11.74 -0.52
C THR A 770 22.21 10.78 -0.53
N ILE A 771 21.12 11.16 0.12
CA ILE A 771 19.86 10.41 0.14
C ILE A 771 18.88 11.16 -0.75
N TYR A 772 18.43 10.49 -1.81
CA TYR A 772 17.43 10.99 -2.75
C TYR A 772 16.35 9.94 -2.97
N GLY A 773 15.15 10.19 -2.46
CA GLY A 773 14.04 9.23 -2.54
C GLY A 773 14.36 7.88 -1.87
N ALA A 774 14.47 6.82 -2.67
CA ALA A 774 14.71 5.43 -2.20
C ALA A 774 16.17 4.96 -2.35
N VAL A 775 17.09 5.89 -2.62
CA VAL A 775 18.48 5.59 -2.99
C VAL A 775 19.43 6.36 -2.09
N ASP A 776 20.35 5.62 -1.47
CA ASP A 776 21.49 6.17 -0.74
C ASP A 776 22.71 6.11 -1.66
N GLN A 777 23.27 7.26 -1.99
CA GLN A 777 24.51 7.40 -2.74
C GLN A 777 25.66 7.64 -1.78
N PHE A 778 26.80 7.01 -2.05
CA PHE A 778 28.02 7.18 -1.27
C PHE A 778 29.18 7.49 -2.19
N GLU A 779 30.00 8.45 -1.81
CA GLU A 779 31.17 8.90 -2.53
C GLU A 779 32.34 9.06 -1.56
N ARG A 780 33.55 8.78 -2.03
CA ARG A 780 34.79 9.02 -1.30
C ARG A 780 35.83 9.54 -2.26
N GLY A 781 36.81 10.26 -1.75
CA GLY A 781 37.90 10.76 -2.57
C GLY A 781 38.95 11.50 -1.77
N ASN A 782 39.76 12.26 -2.49
CA ASN A 782 40.74 13.16 -1.91
C ASN A 782 40.26 14.60 -2.05
N TRP A 783 40.71 15.48 -1.17
CA TRP A 783 40.48 16.90 -1.28
C TRP A 783 41.75 17.69 -0.97
N HIS A 784 41.86 18.85 -1.60
CA HIS A 784 42.93 19.81 -1.35
C HIS A 784 42.42 21.25 -1.57
N VAL A 785 43.25 22.22 -1.21
CA VAL A 785 42.96 23.64 -1.39
C VAL A 785 43.79 24.19 -2.57
N GLU A 786 43.13 24.91 -3.48
CA GLU A 786 43.76 25.67 -4.57
C GLU A 786 43.29 27.13 -4.49
N GLY A 787 44.16 28.04 -4.06
CA GLY A 787 43.79 29.42 -3.78
C GLY A 787 42.81 29.52 -2.61
N ASP A 788 41.61 30.01 -2.88
CA ASP A 788 40.47 30.06 -1.96
C ASP A 788 39.43 28.95 -2.20
N GLU A 789 39.69 28.05 -3.15
CA GLU A 789 38.81 26.95 -3.51
C GLU A 789 39.23 25.64 -2.86
N ILE A 790 38.22 24.82 -2.54
CA ILE A 790 38.35 23.50 -1.95
C ILE A 790 37.93 22.52 -3.03
N VAL A 791 38.88 21.72 -3.47
CA VAL A 791 38.74 20.84 -4.62
C VAL A 791 38.51 19.42 -4.11
N LEU A 792 37.30 18.89 -4.28
CA LEU A 792 36.99 17.48 -4.02
C LEU A 792 37.21 16.66 -5.29
N GLN A 793 38.02 15.63 -5.20
CA GLN A 793 38.31 14.70 -6.29
C GLN A 793 37.87 13.30 -5.92
N SER A 794 36.80 12.82 -6.56
CA SER A 794 36.23 11.51 -6.28
C SER A 794 37.12 10.36 -6.72
N GLU A 795 37.09 9.27 -5.94
CA GLU A 795 37.56 7.98 -6.39
C GLU A 795 36.55 7.39 -7.38
N ASP A 796 37.03 6.94 -8.55
CA ASP A 796 36.17 6.27 -9.52
C ASP A 796 35.53 5.01 -8.94
N ALA A 797 34.22 4.89 -9.11
CA ALA A 797 33.52 3.63 -8.87
C ALA A 797 34.03 2.58 -9.86
N ARG A 798 34.25 1.34 -9.39
CA ARG A 798 34.58 0.21 -10.27
C ARG A 798 33.51 0.11 -11.38
N PRO A 799 33.88 -0.24 -12.62
CA PRO A 799 32.94 -0.48 -13.72
C PRO A 799 32.20 -1.81 -13.50
N GLU A 800 31.55 -1.98 -12.36
CA GLU A 800 30.65 -3.08 -12.10
C GLU A 800 29.23 -2.68 -12.53
N PRO A 801 28.48 -3.58 -13.20
CA PRO A 801 27.14 -3.27 -13.63
C PRO A 801 26.25 -2.96 -12.40
N PRO A 802 25.46 -1.86 -12.43
CA PRO A 802 24.65 -1.44 -11.29
C PRO A 802 23.53 -2.40 -10.92
N PHE A 803 23.13 -3.24 -11.87
CA PHE A 803 22.09 -4.25 -11.69
C PHE A 803 22.62 -5.60 -12.18
N ARG A 804 22.32 -6.64 -11.41
CA ARG A 804 22.67 -8.02 -11.78
C ARG A 804 21.53 -8.96 -11.44
N ILE A 805 21.14 -9.81 -12.38
CA ILE A 805 20.20 -10.89 -12.11
C ILE A 805 20.84 -11.86 -11.09
N LEU A 806 20.17 -12.06 -9.96
CA LEU A 806 20.53 -13.10 -8.98
C LEU A 806 19.87 -14.42 -9.32
N LYS A 807 18.60 -14.37 -9.72
CA LYS A 807 17.80 -15.53 -10.07
C LYS A 807 16.76 -15.14 -11.11
N ALA A 808 16.63 -15.94 -12.15
CA ALA A 808 15.54 -15.84 -13.10
C ALA A 808 15.00 -17.26 -13.33
N SER A 809 13.69 -17.44 -13.18
CA SER A 809 13.06 -18.75 -13.33
C SER A 809 11.63 -18.62 -13.86
N HIS A 810 11.15 -19.69 -14.49
CA HIS A 810 9.75 -19.84 -14.85
C HIS A 810 8.97 -20.50 -13.69
N GLU A 811 7.87 -19.90 -13.27
CA GLU A 811 6.99 -20.37 -12.21
C GLU A 811 5.54 -20.49 -12.73
N PRO A 812 4.94 -21.70 -12.70
CA PRO A 812 3.56 -21.90 -13.12
C PRO A 812 2.58 -21.05 -12.30
N GLY A 813 1.63 -20.40 -12.96
CA GLY A 813 0.56 -19.63 -12.30
C GLY A 813 0.87 -18.15 -12.04
N VAL A 814 2.12 -17.70 -12.25
CA VAL A 814 2.43 -16.25 -12.26
C VAL A 814 1.92 -15.65 -13.57
N GLN A 815 0.98 -14.70 -13.46
CA GLN A 815 0.49 -13.90 -14.60
C GLN A 815 1.44 -12.71 -14.81
N GLY A 816 1.98 -12.53 -16.02
CA GLY A 816 2.93 -11.44 -16.32
C GLY A 816 4.36 -11.73 -15.84
N VAL A 817 5.03 -10.73 -15.26
CA VAL A 817 6.39 -10.87 -14.70
C VAL A 817 6.45 -10.32 -13.28
N ASP A 818 6.91 -11.15 -12.35
CA ASP A 818 7.22 -10.76 -10.99
C ASP A 818 8.70 -10.38 -10.86
N ILE A 819 8.95 -9.16 -10.39
CA ILE A 819 10.30 -8.64 -10.21
C ILE A 819 10.51 -8.24 -8.75
N ARG A 820 11.66 -8.65 -8.20
CA ARG A 820 12.13 -8.28 -6.86
C ARG A 820 13.54 -7.73 -6.97
N ALA A 821 13.81 -6.57 -6.38
CA ALA A 821 15.14 -5.99 -6.32
C ALA A 821 15.61 -5.86 -4.88
N SER A 822 16.89 -6.17 -4.61
CA SER A 822 17.47 -6.04 -3.28
C SER A 822 18.91 -5.53 -3.31
N SER A 823 19.30 -4.81 -2.26
CA SER A 823 20.69 -4.40 -1.98
C SER A 823 21.00 -4.73 -0.53
N HIS A 824 22.12 -5.42 -0.27
CA HIS A 824 22.55 -5.82 1.07
C HIS A 824 21.44 -6.45 1.94
N GLY A 825 20.56 -7.26 1.33
CA GLY A 825 19.44 -7.92 2.01
C GLY A 825 18.19 -7.05 2.25
N ARG A 826 18.22 -5.77 1.88
CA ARG A 826 17.06 -4.87 1.93
C ARG A 826 16.36 -4.82 0.57
N LEU A 827 15.03 -4.83 0.59
CA LEU A 827 14.21 -4.68 -0.61
C LEU A 827 14.26 -3.24 -1.12
N MET A 828 14.44 -3.11 -2.43
CA MET A 828 14.49 -1.81 -3.10
C MET A 828 13.11 -1.45 -3.67
N GLN A 829 12.78 -0.16 -3.63
CA GLN A 829 11.53 0.39 -4.17
C GLN A 829 11.82 1.65 -5.00
N GLY A 830 10.84 2.12 -5.78
CA GLY A 830 10.94 3.38 -6.51
C GLY A 830 11.74 3.34 -7.81
N PHE A 831 12.45 2.24 -8.10
CA PHE A 831 13.11 2.01 -9.39
C PHE A 831 12.08 1.89 -10.51
N VAL A 832 12.39 2.47 -11.67
CA VAL A 832 11.61 2.27 -12.89
C VAL A 832 12.06 0.95 -13.51
N VAL A 833 11.11 0.07 -13.79
CA VAL A 833 11.38 -1.24 -14.40
C VAL A 833 10.54 -1.40 -15.64
N MET A 834 11.14 -2.04 -16.63
CA MET A 834 10.51 -2.31 -17.90
C MET A 834 10.94 -3.67 -18.46
N THR A 835 9.97 -4.41 -18.99
CA THR A 835 10.20 -5.68 -19.70
C THR A 835 10.64 -5.41 -21.14
N VAL A 836 11.69 -6.09 -21.59
CA VAL A 836 12.30 -5.92 -22.93
C VAL A 836 11.95 -7.14 -23.81
N GLY A 837 11.61 -6.88 -25.07
CA GLY A 837 11.34 -7.91 -26.09
C GLY A 837 9.92 -8.49 -26.08
N SER A 838 9.13 -8.25 -25.04
CA SER A 838 7.73 -8.69 -24.98
C SER A 838 6.86 -7.95 -26.00
N GLU A 839 5.76 -8.56 -26.45
CA GLU A 839 4.84 -7.92 -27.41
C GLU A 839 4.23 -6.61 -26.87
N HIS A 840 4.15 -6.49 -25.54
CA HIS A 840 3.86 -5.26 -24.82
C HIS A 840 4.95 -4.97 -23.80
N SER A 841 5.67 -3.84 -23.90
CA SER A 841 6.58 -3.39 -22.85
C SER A 841 5.77 -2.73 -21.74
N VAL A 842 5.82 -3.29 -20.53
CA VAL A 842 5.13 -2.72 -19.36
C VAL A 842 6.14 -1.90 -18.55
N ILE A 843 5.80 -0.66 -18.26
CA ILE A 843 6.61 0.23 -17.42
C ILE A 843 5.91 0.41 -16.10
N GLY A 844 6.64 0.24 -15.01
CA GLY A 844 6.14 0.59 -13.69
C GLY A 844 7.25 0.88 -12.71
N LYS A 845 6.86 1.34 -11.53
CA LYS A 845 7.78 1.50 -10.40
C LYS A 845 7.76 0.22 -9.58
N LEU A 846 8.91 -0.22 -9.08
CA LEU A 846 8.95 -1.23 -8.02
C LEU A 846 8.17 -0.71 -6.83
N LYS A 847 7.02 -1.34 -6.59
CA LYS A 847 6.08 -1.07 -5.51
C LYS A 847 5.73 -2.44 -4.93
N PRO A 848 6.53 -2.96 -3.98
CA PRO A 848 6.22 -4.25 -3.37
C PRO A 848 4.83 -4.17 -2.74
N ARG A 849 3.87 -4.90 -3.32
CA ARG A 849 2.45 -4.88 -2.90
C ARG A 849 2.16 -5.81 -1.72
N SER A 850 3.11 -6.64 -1.31
CA SER A 850 2.98 -7.65 -0.26
C SER A 850 4.30 -7.87 0.50
N ASP A 851 4.21 -8.54 1.65
CA ASP A 851 5.34 -8.92 2.52
C ASP A 851 6.40 -9.79 1.81
N SER A 852 6.08 -10.34 0.63
CA SER A 852 6.99 -11.17 -0.18
C SER A 852 8.01 -10.36 -1.01
N GLY A 853 7.81 -9.05 -1.14
CA GLY A 853 8.72 -8.14 -1.84
C GLY A 853 8.65 -8.15 -3.37
N TRP A 854 7.68 -8.86 -3.96
CA TRP A 854 7.50 -8.94 -5.41
C TRP A 854 6.60 -7.82 -5.94
N THR A 855 6.98 -7.26 -7.08
CA THR A 855 6.15 -6.35 -7.87
C THR A 855 5.76 -7.06 -9.16
N ASN A 856 4.46 -7.20 -9.40
CA ASN A 856 3.93 -7.81 -10.61
C ASN A 856 3.74 -6.79 -11.72
N PHE A 857 4.24 -7.11 -12.91
CA PHE A 857 4.09 -6.33 -14.14
C PHE A 857 3.27 -7.14 -15.16
N GLY A 858 1.95 -6.93 -15.18
CA GLY A 858 1.03 -7.37 -16.25
C GLY A 858 -0.19 -8.19 -15.79
N SER A 859 -1.39 -7.59 -15.84
CA SER A 859 -2.68 -8.24 -15.54
C SER A 859 -3.54 -8.54 -16.77
N SER A 860 -3.02 -8.39 -17.99
CA SER A 860 -3.71 -8.67 -19.25
C SER A 860 -2.76 -9.43 -20.18
N SER A 861 -2.98 -10.72 -20.38
CA SER A 861 -2.27 -11.54 -21.38
C SER A 861 -3.21 -11.76 -22.59
N PRO A 862 -2.69 -11.88 -23.83
CA PRO A 862 -1.81 -12.99 -24.18
C PRO A 862 -0.71 -12.60 -25.17
N SER A 863 0.52 -12.39 -24.68
CA SER A 863 1.77 -12.65 -25.43
C SER A 863 3.02 -12.09 -24.74
N MET A 864 3.50 -12.85 -23.76
CA MET A 864 4.94 -12.86 -23.43
C MET A 864 5.73 -13.66 -24.48
N GLY A 865 5.33 -13.57 -25.75
CA GLY A 865 6.05 -14.18 -26.86
C GLY A 865 7.38 -13.47 -27.00
N ARG A 866 8.40 -13.94 -26.25
CA ARG A 866 9.80 -13.49 -26.22
C ARG A 866 10.10 -12.33 -25.25
N LEU A 867 9.88 -12.52 -23.95
CA LEU A 867 10.67 -11.77 -22.95
C LEU A 867 12.16 -12.05 -23.18
N GLU A 868 12.92 -11.00 -23.49
CA GLU A 868 14.32 -11.09 -23.88
C GLU A 868 15.24 -10.37 -22.89
N GLY A 869 14.68 -9.59 -21.96
CA GLY A 869 15.45 -8.88 -20.95
C GLY A 869 14.62 -8.03 -19.99
N LEU A 870 15.31 -7.41 -19.04
CA LEU A 870 14.80 -6.34 -18.18
C LEU A 870 15.65 -5.08 -18.34
N ALA A 871 15.00 -3.93 -18.32
CA ALA A 871 15.64 -2.64 -18.10
C ALA A 871 15.23 -2.10 -16.74
N MET A 872 16.19 -1.65 -15.95
CA MET A 872 15.95 -0.98 -14.67
C MET A 872 16.64 0.37 -14.64
N ALA A 873 15.97 1.39 -14.10
CA ALA A 873 16.55 2.72 -13.96
C ALA A 873 16.35 3.34 -12.59
N VAL A 874 17.30 4.22 -12.26
CA VAL A 874 17.30 5.08 -11.08
C VAL A 874 17.17 6.55 -11.52
N ALA A 875 16.44 7.34 -10.73
CA ALA A 875 16.38 8.80 -10.91
C ALA A 875 17.70 9.45 -10.48
N HIS A 876 18.11 10.45 -11.24
CA HIS A 876 19.34 11.21 -11.12
C HIS A 876 19.05 12.69 -11.40
N GLU A 877 19.91 13.62 -10.96
CA GLU A 877 19.74 15.07 -11.12
C GLU A 877 19.45 15.48 -12.58
N GLU A 878 20.17 14.89 -13.54
CA GLU A 878 20.01 15.13 -14.98
C GLU A 878 19.14 14.09 -15.72
N GLY A 879 18.41 13.19 -15.04
CA GLY A 879 17.50 12.24 -15.70
C GLY A 879 17.46 10.82 -15.13
N LEU A 880 17.35 9.81 -16.00
CA LEU A 880 17.31 8.38 -15.61
C LEU A 880 18.59 7.66 -16.06
N ARG A 881 19.28 7.01 -15.11
CA ARG A 881 20.37 6.06 -15.44
C ARG A 881 19.83 4.65 -15.54
N TRP A 882 19.99 4.02 -16.70
CA TRP A 882 19.47 2.68 -16.99
C TRP A 882 20.53 1.59 -16.89
N GLY A 883 20.12 0.38 -16.52
CA GLY A 883 20.88 -0.85 -16.75
C GLY A 883 20.01 -1.91 -17.39
N LEU A 884 20.56 -2.53 -18.44
CA LEU A 884 19.93 -3.58 -19.22
C LEU A 884 20.47 -4.94 -18.81
N MET A 885 19.56 -5.90 -18.64
CA MET A 885 19.88 -7.25 -18.22
C MET A 885 19.21 -8.23 -19.19
N PRO A 886 19.96 -8.87 -20.10
CA PRO A 886 19.39 -9.85 -21.03
C PRO A 886 18.88 -11.08 -20.27
N LEU A 887 17.83 -11.70 -20.81
CA LEU A 887 17.23 -12.93 -20.30
C LEU A 887 17.21 -13.98 -21.41
N GLY A 888 17.59 -15.19 -21.05
CA GLY A 888 17.45 -16.37 -21.89
C GLY A 888 16.31 -17.27 -21.41
N PRO A 889 15.76 -18.12 -22.29
CA PRO A 889 14.91 -19.22 -21.86
C PRO A 889 15.68 -20.20 -20.97
N ASP A 890 14.96 -20.93 -20.12
CA ASP A 890 15.52 -22.07 -19.40
C ASP A 890 15.84 -23.25 -20.34
N GLU A 891 16.44 -24.31 -19.81
CA GLU A 891 16.79 -25.52 -20.57
C GLU A 891 15.59 -26.18 -21.28
N GLN A 892 14.37 -25.85 -20.87
CA GLN A 892 13.11 -26.36 -21.43
C GLN A 892 12.47 -25.36 -22.41
N GLY A 893 13.19 -24.30 -22.79
CA GLY A 893 12.72 -23.28 -23.73
C GLY A 893 11.72 -22.29 -23.13
N ARG A 894 11.47 -22.32 -21.81
CA ARG A 894 10.49 -21.44 -21.15
C ARG A 894 11.14 -20.14 -20.72
N LEU A 895 10.39 -19.05 -20.89
CA LEU A 895 10.86 -17.72 -20.50
C LEU A 895 10.65 -17.50 -18.99
N PRO A 896 11.59 -16.83 -18.30
CA PRO A 896 11.45 -16.55 -16.89
C PRO A 896 10.33 -15.54 -16.63
N ASN A 897 9.50 -15.79 -15.63
CA ASN A 897 8.44 -14.88 -15.17
C ASN A 897 8.60 -14.48 -13.69
N ARG A 898 9.65 -14.99 -13.01
CA ARG A 898 10.03 -14.67 -11.63
C ARG A 898 11.51 -14.26 -11.62
N ILE A 899 11.78 -12.97 -11.41
CA ILE A 899 13.13 -12.41 -11.59
C ILE A 899 13.58 -11.62 -10.37
N GLU A 900 14.71 -12.01 -9.81
CA GLU A 900 15.36 -11.37 -8.68
C GLU A 900 16.63 -10.65 -9.13
N VAL A 901 16.74 -9.38 -8.75
CA VAL A 901 17.82 -8.47 -9.14
C VAL A 901 18.57 -7.99 -7.89
N LYS A 902 19.90 -8.06 -7.94
CA LYS A 902 20.79 -7.36 -7.00
C LYS A 902 21.09 -5.97 -7.53
N VAL A 903 20.88 -4.98 -6.67
CA VAL A 903 21.26 -3.59 -6.93
C VAL A 903 22.59 -3.30 -6.22
N ASN A 904 23.57 -2.78 -6.94
CA ASN A 904 24.81 -2.30 -6.37
C ASN A 904 24.74 -0.77 -6.20
N LEU A 905 24.44 -0.30 -4.98
CA LEU A 905 24.28 1.13 -4.72
C LEU A 905 25.57 1.93 -4.94
N THR A 906 26.75 1.32 -4.76
CA THR A 906 28.03 2.04 -4.91
C THR A 906 28.38 2.34 -6.37
N THR A 907 27.77 1.66 -7.33
CA THR A 907 27.97 1.92 -8.77
C THR A 907 26.85 2.76 -9.38
N LEU A 908 25.86 3.14 -8.57
CA LEU A 908 24.80 4.08 -8.95
C LEU A 908 25.20 5.55 -8.71
N THR A 909 26.21 5.80 -7.87
CA THR A 909 26.82 7.12 -7.72
C THR A 909 27.59 7.48 -9.01
N PRO A 910 27.30 8.62 -9.68
CA PRO A 910 28.13 9.11 -10.77
C PRO A 910 29.58 9.30 -10.30
N PRO A 911 30.58 9.01 -11.14
CA PRO A 911 31.91 9.52 -10.88
C PRO A 911 31.89 11.06 -11.09
N SER A 912 31.95 11.83 -9.99
CA SER A 912 32.04 13.29 -10.07
C SER A 912 33.46 13.66 -10.54
N ARG A 913 33.59 14.57 -11.52
CA ARG A 913 34.90 14.82 -12.12
C ARG A 913 35.85 15.51 -11.15
N GLU A 914 35.32 16.54 -10.50
CA GLU A 914 35.93 17.39 -9.49
C GLU A 914 34.80 18.30 -8.98
N THR A 915 34.58 18.40 -7.67
CA THR A 915 33.63 19.35 -7.09
C THR A 915 34.42 20.47 -6.44
N ARG A 916 34.25 21.69 -6.94
CA ARG A 916 34.88 22.87 -6.36
C ARG A 916 33.92 23.56 -5.41
N LEU A 917 34.37 23.74 -4.18
CA LEU A 917 33.68 24.41 -3.09
C LEU A 917 34.45 25.66 -2.71
N ARG A 918 33.78 26.61 -2.08
CA ARG A 918 34.43 27.73 -1.41
C ARG A 918 33.91 27.85 0.01
N LEU A 919 34.78 28.29 0.93
CA LEU A 919 34.37 28.66 2.27
C LEU A 919 33.73 30.05 2.25
N ASP A 920 32.48 30.14 2.67
CA ASP A 920 31.70 31.37 2.72
C ASP A 920 30.99 31.45 4.07
N ASP A 921 31.27 32.46 4.90
CA ASP A 921 30.73 32.63 6.26
C ASP A 921 30.62 31.33 7.09
N GLY A 922 31.66 30.48 7.05
CA GLY A 922 31.76 29.24 7.82
C GLY A 922 31.11 28.00 7.20
N ASP A 923 30.40 28.14 6.06
CA ASP A 923 29.81 27.01 5.34
C ASP A 923 30.54 26.78 4.00
N LEU A 924 30.39 25.57 3.46
CA LEU A 924 30.94 25.20 2.15
C LEU A 924 29.86 25.35 1.07
N VAL A 925 30.17 26.13 0.03
CA VAL A 925 29.26 26.42 -1.08
C VAL A 925 29.84 25.86 -2.38
N ILE A 926 29.03 25.15 -3.16
CA ILE A 926 29.43 24.59 -4.46
C ILE A 926 29.51 25.72 -5.51
N LEU A 927 30.62 25.79 -6.25
CA LEU A 927 30.88 26.88 -7.21
C LEU A 927 30.15 26.76 -8.55
N ASN A 928 29.66 25.58 -8.93
CA ASN A 928 28.96 25.31 -10.20
C ASN A 928 27.42 25.20 -10.05
N ASP A 929 26.85 25.56 -8.90
CA ASP A 929 25.39 25.57 -8.68
C ASP A 929 24.81 26.89 -9.22
N GLU A 930 24.23 26.87 -10.43
CA GLU A 930 23.64 28.06 -11.09
C GLU A 930 22.51 28.70 -10.25
N ASP A 931 21.89 27.96 -9.33
CA ASP A 931 20.81 28.42 -8.45
C ASP A 931 21.31 28.90 -7.07
N GLY A 932 22.59 28.73 -6.75
CA GLY A 932 23.21 29.19 -5.49
C GLY A 932 22.59 28.62 -4.21
N SER A 933 21.94 27.46 -4.30
CA SER A 933 21.02 26.96 -3.26
C SER A 933 21.64 25.91 -2.31
N SER A 934 22.78 25.31 -2.70
CA SER A 934 23.41 24.19 -1.99
C SER A 934 24.49 24.64 -1.00
N ARG A 935 24.12 24.89 0.26
CA ARG A 935 25.05 25.28 1.35
C ARG A 935 25.26 24.13 2.34
N TYR A 936 26.51 23.70 2.51
CA TYR A 936 26.92 22.68 3.46
C TYR A 936 27.36 23.32 4.79
N GLN A 937 26.49 23.22 5.80
CA GLN A 937 26.75 23.81 7.10
C GLN A 937 27.59 22.90 7.95
N ARG A 938 28.59 23.46 8.62
CA ARG A 938 29.42 22.68 9.54
C ARG A 938 28.56 22.19 10.71
N ALA A 939 28.66 20.91 11.03
CA ALA A 939 28.02 20.35 12.21
C ALA A 939 28.60 21.02 13.45
N ASN A 940 27.82 21.87 14.13
CA ASN A 940 28.23 22.47 15.38
C ASN A 940 28.54 21.37 16.39
N ARG A 941 29.75 21.40 16.97
CA ARG A 941 30.09 20.60 18.16
C ARG A 941 29.17 21.06 19.29
N ASN A 942 28.10 20.32 19.53
CA ASN A 942 27.51 20.20 20.86
C ASN A 942 28.03 18.91 21.49
#